data_AF-Q84U73-F1
#
_entry.id   AF-Q84U73-F1
#
_cell.length_a   1.000
_cell.length_b   1.000
_cell.length_c   1.000
_cell.angle_alpha   90.00
_cell.angle_beta   90.00
_cell.angle_gamma   90.00
#
_symmetry.space_group_name_H-M   'P 1'
#
loop_
_entity.id
_entity.type
_entity.pdbx_description
1 polymer ?
#
loop_
_entity_poly.entity_id
_entity_poly.type
_entity_poly.pdbx_seq_one_letter_code
_entity_poly.pdbx_strand_id
1 'polypeptide(L)'
;MLASTYTPCGVRQVAGRTVAVPSSLVAPVAVARSLGLAPYVPVCEPSAALPACQQPSGRRHVQTAATLRADNPSSVAQLVHQNGKGMKVIIAGAGIGGLVLAVALLKQGFQVQVFERDLTAIRGEGKYRGPIQVQSNALAALEAIDPEVAAEVLREGCITGDRINGLCDGLTGEWYVKFDTFHPAVSKGLPVTRVISRLTLQQILAKAVERYGGPGTIQNGCNVTEFTERRNDTTGNNEVTVQLEDGRTFAADVLVGADGIWSKIRKQLIGETKANYSGYTCYTGISDFTPADIDIVGYRVFLGNGQYFVSSDVGNGKMQWYGFHKEPSGGTDPEGSRKARLLQIFGHWNDNVVDLIKATPEEDVLRRDIFDRPPIFTWSKGRVALLGDSAHAMQPNLGQGGCMAIEDAYELAIDLSRAVSDKAGNAAAVDVEGVLRSYQDSRILRVSAIHGMAGMAAFMASTYKCYLGEGWSKWVEGLRIPHPGRVVGRLVMLLTMPSVLEWVLGGNTDHVAPHRTSYCSLGDKPKAFPESRFPEFMNNDASIIRSSHADWLLVAERDAATAAAANVNAATGSSAAAAAAADVNSSCQCKGIYMADSAALVGRCGATSRPALAVDDVHVAESHAQVWRGLAGLPPSSSSASTAAASASAASSAASGTASTLGSSEGYWLRDLGSGRGTWVNGKRLPDGATVQLWPGDAVEFGRHPSHEVFKVKMQHVTLRSDELSGQAYTTLMVGKIRNNDYVMPESRPDGGSQQPGRLVTA
;
A
#
# COMPACT_ATOMS: atom_id res chain seq x y z
N MET A 1 2.68 -54.38 -4.18
CA MET A 1 1.65 -55.31 -4.70
C MET A 1 0.41 -54.50 -5.11
N LEU A 2 0.22 -54.44 -6.44
CA LEU A 2 -1.05 -54.43 -7.20
C LEU A 2 -2.10 -53.32 -6.90
N ALA A 3 -2.42 -52.37 -7.79
CA ALA A 3 -2.88 -52.41 -9.19
C ALA A 3 -4.37 -52.74 -9.40
N SER A 4 -5.13 -51.78 -9.95
CA SER A 4 -6.18 -51.90 -10.99
C SER A 4 -6.79 -50.51 -11.23
N THR A 5 -6.50 -49.82 -12.33
CA THR A 5 -7.06 -49.89 -13.71
C THR A 5 -8.49 -49.36 -13.85
N TYR A 6 -8.62 -48.27 -14.61
CA TYR A 6 -9.72 -48.05 -15.55
C TYR A 6 -9.17 -47.33 -16.79
N THR A 7 -9.22 -48.03 -17.92
CA THR A 7 -8.96 -47.55 -19.28
C THR A 7 -10.26 -47.08 -19.93
N PRO A 8 -10.18 -46.36 -21.05
CA PRO A 8 -10.91 -46.85 -22.23
C PRO A 8 -10.11 -46.83 -23.54
N CYS A 9 -10.16 -47.96 -24.25
CA CYS A 9 -10.12 -48.09 -25.72
C CYS A 9 -11.31 -47.33 -26.34
N GLY A 10 -11.39 -46.93 -27.60
CA GLY A 10 -10.58 -47.15 -28.80
C GLY A 10 -11.42 -46.66 -29.99
N VAL A 11 -10.80 -45.94 -30.93
CA VAL A 11 -11.45 -45.32 -32.10
C VAL A 11 -11.33 -46.24 -33.32
N ARG A 12 -12.43 -46.41 -34.07
CA ARG A 12 -12.48 -47.08 -35.39
C ARG A 12 -12.10 -46.10 -36.52
N GLN A 13 -11.21 -46.53 -37.40
CA GLN A 13 -10.82 -45.92 -38.67
C GLN A 13 -11.96 -45.94 -39.71
N VAL A 14 -12.00 -44.97 -40.66
CA VAL A 14 -11.80 -45.17 -42.13
C VAL A 14 -11.63 -43.80 -42.86
N ALA A 15 -10.49 -43.73 -43.58
CA ALA A 15 -10.06 -42.99 -44.80
C ALA A 15 -10.77 -41.72 -45.37
N GLY A 16 -9.95 -40.72 -45.76
CA GLY A 16 -10.22 -39.89 -46.96
C GLY A 16 -9.58 -38.49 -47.10
N ARG A 17 -8.30 -38.43 -47.52
CA ARG A 17 -7.56 -37.35 -48.26
C ARG A 17 -7.23 -35.97 -47.63
N THR A 18 -5.91 -35.72 -47.71
CA THR A 18 -4.99 -34.56 -47.59
C THR A 18 -5.48 -33.19 -48.08
N VAL A 19 -5.00 -32.03 -47.57
CA VAL A 19 -3.72 -31.34 -47.91
C VAL A 19 -3.21 -30.42 -46.75
N ALA A 20 -1.89 -30.18 -46.75
CA ALA A 20 -0.98 -29.71 -45.71
C ALA A 20 -0.89 -28.19 -45.40
N VAL A 21 -0.37 -27.86 -44.20
CA VAL A 21 0.39 -26.63 -43.84
C VAL A 21 1.46 -27.02 -42.79
N PRO A 22 2.72 -26.53 -42.87
CA PRO A 22 3.85 -27.14 -42.17
C PRO A 22 4.01 -26.69 -40.71
N SER A 23 4.58 -27.61 -39.93
CA SER A 23 4.87 -27.51 -38.50
C SER A 23 6.37 -27.38 -38.24
N SER A 24 6.75 -26.40 -37.42
CA SER A 24 7.97 -26.33 -36.60
C SER A 24 7.64 -25.33 -35.47
N LEU A 25 7.92 -25.52 -34.18
CA LEU A 25 8.86 -26.35 -33.46
C LEU A 25 8.27 -26.77 -32.09
N VAL A 26 8.55 -28.00 -31.66
CA VAL A 26 8.72 -28.39 -30.24
C VAL A 26 9.79 -29.49 -30.24
N ALA A 27 10.96 -29.31 -29.59
CA ALA A 27 11.38 -29.98 -28.34
C ALA A 27 12.95 -30.00 -28.29
N PRO A 28 13.66 -30.58 -27.27
CA PRO A 28 14.06 -29.94 -26.02
C PRO A 28 15.56 -30.13 -25.60
N VAL A 29 15.97 -29.41 -24.55
CA VAL A 29 17.01 -29.66 -23.49
C VAL A 29 18.23 -30.57 -23.78
N ALA A 30 19.47 -30.05 -23.62
CA ALA A 30 20.53 -30.58 -22.71
C ALA A 30 21.89 -29.83 -22.84
N VAL A 31 22.67 -29.95 -21.75
CA VAL A 31 23.88 -29.24 -21.30
C VAL A 31 25.19 -29.70 -21.98
N ALA A 32 26.15 -28.78 -22.24
CA ALA A 32 27.55 -28.84 -21.75
C ALA A 32 28.54 -27.85 -22.43
N ARG A 33 29.20 -27.06 -21.57
CA ARG A 33 30.61 -26.58 -21.53
C ARG A 33 31.32 -25.92 -22.73
N SER A 34 32.00 -24.84 -22.32
CA SER A 34 33.28 -24.26 -22.78
C SER A 34 33.34 -23.59 -24.15
N LEU A 35 33.17 -22.26 -24.16
CA LEU A 35 34.06 -21.33 -24.88
C LEU A 35 34.20 -20.07 -24.02
N GLY A 36 35.43 -19.74 -23.65
CA GLY A 36 35.74 -18.55 -22.86
C GLY A 36 35.77 -17.31 -23.75
N LEU A 37 35.00 -16.30 -23.39
CA LEU A 37 35.18 -14.91 -23.80
C LEU A 37 34.72 -14.01 -22.64
N ALA A 38 35.58 -13.10 -22.22
CA ALA A 38 35.36 -12.18 -21.11
C ALA A 38 34.26 -11.15 -21.42
N PRO A 39 33.49 -10.66 -20.41
CA PRO A 39 32.47 -9.66 -20.64
C PRO A 39 33.10 -8.26 -20.73
N TYR A 40 32.87 -7.60 -21.86
CA TYR A 40 33.21 -6.19 -22.12
C TYR A 40 32.13 -5.29 -21.51
N VAL A 41 32.55 -4.36 -20.64
CA VAL A 41 31.71 -3.33 -20.00
C VAL A 41 32.17 -1.98 -20.54
N PRO A 42 31.32 -1.16 -21.20
CA PRO A 42 31.73 0.18 -21.57
C PRO A 42 31.58 1.13 -20.39
N VAL A 43 32.72 1.65 -19.94
CA VAL A 43 32.86 2.79 -19.03
C VAL A 43 32.93 4.05 -19.91
N CYS A 44 32.08 5.05 -19.64
CA CYS A 44 32.20 6.38 -20.24
C CYS A 44 32.68 7.38 -19.20
N GLU A 45 33.83 8.01 -19.45
CA GLU A 45 34.29 9.24 -18.80
C GLU A 45 35.23 10.05 -19.75
N PRO A 46 35.50 11.35 -19.48
CA PRO A 46 35.22 12.43 -20.45
C PRO A 46 36.43 13.15 -21.09
N SER A 47 36.11 13.89 -22.17
CA SER A 47 36.72 15.13 -22.68
C SER A 47 37.94 15.11 -23.62
N ALA A 48 37.79 15.70 -24.81
CA ALA A 48 38.76 16.60 -25.46
C ALA A 48 38.10 17.38 -26.64
N ALA A 49 38.62 18.56 -26.93
CA ALA A 49 37.94 19.69 -27.57
C ALA A 49 38.26 19.94 -29.07
N LEU A 50 37.28 20.56 -29.78
CA LEU A 50 37.35 21.56 -30.89
C LEU A 50 37.85 21.13 -32.30
N PRO A 51 37.34 21.72 -33.43
CA PRO A 51 37.41 23.16 -33.75
C PRO A 51 36.14 23.83 -34.35
N ALA A 52 36.24 25.16 -34.47
CA ALA A 52 35.19 26.15 -34.74
C ALA A 52 34.97 26.52 -36.24
N CYS A 53 33.97 27.41 -36.45
CA CYS A 53 33.57 28.18 -37.65
C CYS A 53 32.53 27.49 -38.57
N GLN A 54 31.41 28.08 -39.01
CA GLN A 54 30.93 29.48 -39.15
C GLN A 54 29.40 29.57 -38.95
N GLN A 55 28.91 30.69 -38.39
CA GLN A 55 27.48 31.05 -38.44
C GLN A 55 27.17 31.90 -39.67
N PRO A 56 25.97 31.77 -40.27
CA PRO A 56 25.27 32.88 -40.88
C PRO A 56 24.20 33.44 -39.95
N SER A 57 24.24 34.75 -39.82
CA SER A 57 23.31 35.62 -39.13
C SER A 57 21.91 35.57 -39.74
N GLY A 58 20.92 35.18 -38.93
CA GLY A 58 19.51 35.34 -39.24
C GLY A 58 18.76 35.74 -37.97
N ARG A 59 18.60 37.04 -37.75
CA ARG A 59 17.68 37.58 -36.73
C ARG A 59 16.27 37.07 -37.03
N ARG A 60 15.77 36.12 -36.23
CA ARG A 60 14.33 35.97 -35.99
C ARG A 60 14.07 36.24 -34.53
N HIS A 61 13.22 37.23 -34.30
CA HIS A 61 12.72 37.63 -32.99
C HIS A 61 12.25 36.40 -32.20
N VAL A 62 12.84 36.21 -31.02
CA VAL A 62 12.22 35.42 -29.96
C VAL A 62 11.03 36.24 -29.47
N GLN A 63 9.82 35.89 -29.94
CA GLN A 63 8.61 36.27 -29.25
C GLN A 63 8.54 35.44 -27.97
N THR A 64 8.73 36.10 -26.83
CA THR A 64 8.19 35.67 -25.55
C THR A 64 6.70 35.38 -25.75
N ALA A 65 6.31 34.11 -25.72
CA ALA A 65 4.91 33.74 -25.66
C ALA A 65 4.38 34.19 -24.30
N ALA A 66 3.70 35.34 -24.31
CA ALA A 66 2.94 35.82 -23.17
C ALA A 66 1.91 34.75 -22.77
N THR A 67 1.87 34.45 -21.49
CA THR A 67 0.78 33.74 -20.82
C THR A 67 -0.54 34.44 -21.18
N LEU A 68 -1.33 33.82 -22.06
CA LEU A 68 -2.72 34.20 -22.25
C LEU A 68 -3.46 33.93 -20.95
N ARG A 69 -3.80 35.00 -20.22
CA ARG A 69 -4.81 34.96 -19.17
C ARG A 69 -6.11 34.44 -19.78
N ALA A 70 -6.62 33.37 -19.20
CA ALA A 70 -7.92 32.80 -19.54
C ALA A 70 -9.05 33.68 -18.99
N ASP A 71 -9.36 34.77 -19.68
CA ASP A 71 -10.53 35.60 -19.41
C ASP A 71 -11.68 35.21 -20.35
N ASN A 72 -12.29 34.02 -20.15
CA ASN A 72 -13.73 33.73 -20.29
C ASN A 72 -14.01 32.22 -20.16
N PRO A 73 -14.63 31.75 -19.05
CA PRO A 73 -15.09 30.37 -18.91
C PRO A 73 -16.25 29.98 -19.86
N SER A 74 -16.85 30.94 -20.56
CA SER A 74 -18.10 30.78 -21.31
C SER A 74 -17.94 30.29 -22.76
N SER A 75 -16.78 30.51 -23.39
CA SER A 75 -16.59 30.19 -24.82
C SER A 75 -16.30 28.71 -25.09
N VAL A 76 -15.63 28.02 -24.15
CA VAL A 76 -15.35 26.58 -24.25
C VAL A 76 -16.63 25.77 -23.99
N ALA A 77 -17.45 26.18 -23.03
CA ALA A 77 -18.74 25.54 -22.74
C ALA A 77 -19.75 25.67 -23.89
N GLN A 78 -19.73 26.78 -24.64
CA GLN A 78 -20.61 26.97 -25.80
C GLN A 78 -20.17 26.16 -27.03
N LEU A 79 -18.89 25.87 -27.20
CA LEU A 79 -18.38 25.05 -28.31
C LEU A 79 -18.67 23.54 -28.13
N VAL A 80 -18.74 23.05 -26.88
CA VAL A 80 -19.05 21.63 -26.59
C VAL A 80 -20.53 21.30 -26.83
N HIS A 81 -21.44 22.27 -26.67
CA HIS A 81 -22.88 22.02 -26.79
C HIS A 81 -23.45 21.98 -28.21
N GLN A 82 -22.68 22.32 -29.25
CA GLN A 82 -23.23 22.46 -30.61
C GLN A 82 -22.79 21.40 -31.64
N ASN A 83 -21.90 20.45 -31.31
CA ASN A 83 -21.49 19.39 -32.25
C ASN A 83 -21.35 18.03 -31.55
N GLY A 84 -22.42 17.54 -30.92
CA GLY A 84 -22.44 16.16 -30.44
C GLY A 84 -22.32 15.20 -31.63
N LYS A 85 -21.49 14.16 -31.52
CA LYS A 85 -21.30 13.08 -32.51
C LYS A 85 -22.58 12.27 -32.81
N GLY A 86 -23.75 12.70 -32.37
CA GLY A 86 -25.06 12.08 -32.59
C GLY A 86 -25.30 10.76 -31.85
N MET A 87 -24.25 10.01 -31.54
CA MET A 87 -24.34 8.70 -30.88
C MET A 87 -24.66 8.83 -29.39
N LYS A 88 -25.73 8.15 -28.97
CA LYS A 88 -26.19 8.05 -27.59
C LYS A 88 -25.70 6.77 -26.94
N VAL A 89 -24.97 6.91 -25.82
CA VAL A 89 -24.41 5.81 -25.04
C VAL A 89 -25.04 5.81 -23.64
N ILE A 90 -25.60 4.68 -23.23
CA ILE A 90 -26.04 4.45 -21.85
C ILE A 90 -25.00 3.61 -21.12
N ILE A 91 -24.65 4.02 -19.91
CA ILE A 91 -23.74 3.31 -19.02
C ILE A 91 -24.54 2.88 -17.78
N ALA A 92 -24.63 1.58 -17.54
CA ALA A 92 -25.23 1.00 -16.36
C ALA A 92 -24.17 0.82 -15.26
N GLY A 93 -24.13 1.73 -14.28
CA GLY A 93 -23.21 1.73 -13.15
C GLY A 93 -22.26 2.93 -13.14
N ALA A 94 -22.23 3.67 -12.02
CA ALA A 94 -21.32 4.79 -11.76
C ALA A 94 -20.14 4.38 -10.85
N GLY A 95 -19.63 3.17 -11.05
CA GLY A 95 -18.32 2.76 -10.53
C GLY A 95 -17.17 3.50 -11.22
N ILE A 96 -15.92 3.22 -10.83
CA ILE A 96 -14.73 3.88 -11.39
C ILE A 96 -14.71 3.75 -12.93
N GLY A 97 -14.84 2.54 -13.46
CA GLY A 97 -14.82 2.30 -14.91
C GLY A 97 -15.95 3.02 -15.66
N GLY A 98 -17.18 2.98 -15.14
CA GLY A 98 -18.33 3.65 -15.76
C GLY A 98 -18.20 5.18 -15.77
N LEU A 99 -17.71 5.78 -14.68
CA LEU A 99 -17.47 7.22 -14.61
C LEU A 99 -16.31 7.65 -15.52
N VAL A 100 -15.22 6.89 -15.56
CA VAL A 100 -14.10 7.18 -16.48
C VAL A 100 -14.54 7.09 -17.93
N LEU A 101 -15.32 6.07 -18.30
CA LEU A 101 -15.86 5.94 -19.65
C LEU A 101 -16.77 7.13 -19.99
N ALA A 102 -17.62 7.57 -19.04
CA ALA A 102 -18.48 8.73 -19.24
C ALA A 102 -17.67 10.00 -19.52
N VAL A 103 -16.62 10.29 -18.73
CA VAL A 103 -15.72 11.43 -18.97
C VAL A 103 -15.08 11.33 -20.37
N ALA A 104 -14.55 10.16 -20.72
CA ALA A 104 -13.88 9.95 -22.00
C ALA A 104 -14.81 10.17 -23.19
N LEU A 105 -16.02 9.61 -23.16
CA LEU A 105 -17.02 9.76 -24.22
C LEU A 105 -17.55 11.21 -24.32
N LEU A 106 -17.84 11.87 -23.19
CA LEU A 106 -18.32 13.25 -23.19
C LEU A 106 -17.27 14.22 -23.79
N LYS A 107 -15.99 14.07 -23.44
CA LYS A 107 -14.90 14.88 -24.03
C LYS A 107 -14.76 14.67 -25.54
N GLN A 108 -15.14 13.49 -26.03
CA GLN A 108 -15.13 13.15 -27.45
C GLN A 108 -16.43 13.58 -28.17
N GLY A 109 -17.36 14.24 -27.46
CA GLY A 109 -18.62 14.77 -28.02
C GLY A 109 -19.76 13.78 -28.11
N PHE A 110 -19.70 12.63 -27.44
CA PHE A 110 -20.82 11.67 -27.41
C PHE A 110 -21.94 12.13 -26.46
N GLN A 111 -23.17 11.69 -26.72
CA GLN A 111 -24.27 11.88 -25.78
C GLN A 111 -24.26 10.72 -24.78
N VAL A 112 -24.02 11.01 -23.49
CA VAL A 112 -23.86 9.97 -22.46
C VAL A 112 -24.94 10.10 -21.38
N GLN A 113 -25.45 8.97 -20.93
CA GLN A 113 -26.30 8.88 -19.75
C GLN A 113 -25.79 7.76 -18.83
N VAL A 114 -25.49 8.08 -17.58
CA VAL A 114 -25.06 7.11 -16.56
C VAL A 114 -26.21 6.85 -15.60
N PHE A 115 -26.58 5.59 -15.40
CA PHE A 115 -27.57 5.18 -14.40
C PHE A 115 -26.86 4.46 -13.25
N GLU A 116 -27.10 4.90 -12.02
CA GLU A 116 -26.57 4.26 -10.82
C GLU A 116 -27.69 4.04 -9.81
N ARG A 117 -27.71 2.84 -9.21
CA ARG A 117 -28.70 2.49 -8.19
C ARG A 117 -28.47 3.26 -6.90
N ASP A 118 -27.20 3.49 -6.53
CA ASP A 118 -26.86 4.07 -5.24
C ASP A 118 -25.53 4.84 -5.24
N LEU A 119 -25.62 6.17 -5.36
CA LEU A 119 -24.50 7.10 -5.17
C LEU A 119 -24.29 7.48 -3.69
N THR A 120 -25.01 6.94 -2.71
CA THR A 120 -24.69 7.21 -1.29
C THR A 120 -23.29 6.68 -0.93
N ALA A 121 -22.81 5.67 -1.66
CA ALA A 121 -21.41 5.24 -1.66
C ALA A 121 -20.42 6.33 -2.11
N ILE A 122 -20.88 7.40 -2.77
CA ILE A 122 -20.09 8.59 -3.16
C ILE A 122 -20.38 9.78 -2.21
N ARG A 123 -21.37 9.66 -1.32
CA ARG A 123 -21.88 10.75 -0.47
C ARG A 123 -21.95 10.46 1.04
N GLY A 124 -21.38 9.35 1.52
CA GLY A 124 -21.21 9.09 2.95
C GLY A 124 -20.89 7.63 3.30
N GLU A 125 -21.56 6.66 2.67
CA GLU A 125 -21.36 5.23 2.95
C GLU A 125 -20.06 4.67 2.34
N GLY A 126 -19.44 5.41 1.42
CA GLY A 126 -18.15 5.09 0.80
C GLY A 126 -16.96 5.10 1.75
N LYS A 127 -17.08 5.72 2.94
CA LYS A 127 -16.03 5.73 4.00
C LYS A 127 -15.48 4.32 4.23
N TYR A 128 -16.35 3.32 4.12
CA TYR A 128 -16.12 1.93 4.46
C TYR A 128 -15.56 1.08 3.31
N ARG A 129 -15.47 1.58 2.08
CA ARG A 129 -14.94 0.79 0.94
C ARG A 129 -13.42 0.85 0.79
N GLY A 130 -12.78 1.69 1.61
CA GLY A 130 -11.34 1.84 1.68
C GLY A 130 -10.70 2.55 0.45
N PRO A 131 -9.52 3.16 0.62
CA PRO A 131 -8.70 3.63 -0.50
C PRO A 131 -8.39 2.57 -1.55
N ILE A 132 -8.09 3.04 -2.76
CA ILE A 132 -7.71 2.24 -3.92
C ILE A 132 -6.34 2.70 -4.43
N GLN A 133 -5.52 1.74 -4.81
CA GLN A 133 -4.26 2.00 -5.50
C GLN A 133 -4.53 2.20 -7.00
N VAL A 134 -4.11 3.34 -7.54
CA VAL A 134 -4.16 3.64 -8.97
C VAL A 134 -2.72 3.62 -9.48
N GLN A 135 -2.41 2.59 -10.27
CA GLN A 135 -1.06 2.33 -10.75
C GLN A 135 -0.75 3.10 -12.04
N SER A 136 0.52 3.16 -12.41
CA SER A 136 1.06 3.95 -13.52
C SER A 136 0.32 3.75 -14.85
N ASN A 137 -0.08 2.53 -15.17
CA ASN A 137 -0.86 2.20 -16.38
C ASN A 137 -2.22 2.90 -16.40
N ALA A 138 -2.93 2.88 -15.28
CA ALA A 138 -4.25 3.50 -15.16
C ALA A 138 -4.16 5.03 -15.05
N LEU A 139 -3.15 5.55 -14.34
CA LEU A 139 -2.91 7.00 -14.30
C LEU A 139 -2.58 7.55 -15.69
N ALA A 140 -1.77 6.84 -16.49
CA ALA A 140 -1.46 7.24 -17.85
C ALA A 140 -2.67 7.19 -18.79
N ALA A 141 -3.55 6.19 -18.63
CA ALA A 141 -4.83 6.15 -19.34
C ALA A 141 -5.75 7.30 -18.92
N LEU A 142 -5.80 7.63 -17.63
CA LEU A 142 -6.59 8.75 -17.12
C LEU A 142 -6.05 10.10 -17.63
N GLU A 143 -4.73 10.29 -17.68
CA GLU A 143 -4.11 11.47 -18.30
C GLU A 143 -4.44 11.60 -19.79
N ALA A 144 -4.42 10.48 -20.52
CA ALA A 144 -4.76 10.45 -21.94
C ALA A 144 -6.24 10.79 -22.20
N ILE A 145 -7.13 10.43 -21.26
CA ILE A 145 -8.55 10.80 -21.29
C ILE A 145 -8.73 12.28 -20.93
N ASP A 146 -8.19 12.67 -19.77
CA ASP A 146 -8.41 13.97 -19.19
C ASP A 146 -7.25 14.38 -18.25
N PRO A 147 -6.32 15.24 -18.75
CA PRO A 147 -5.20 15.73 -17.95
C PRO A 147 -5.62 16.50 -16.68
N GLU A 148 -6.77 17.18 -16.68
CA GLU A 148 -7.23 17.95 -15.51
C GLU A 148 -7.70 17.02 -14.40
N VAL A 149 -8.47 16.00 -14.76
CA VAL A 149 -8.93 14.96 -13.83
C VAL A 149 -7.73 14.17 -13.30
N ALA A 150 -6.80 13.79 -14.17
CA ALA A 150 -5.59 13.10 -13.74
C ALA A 150 -4.75 13.95 -12.78
N ALA A 151 -4.57 15.24 -13.05
CA ALA A 151 -3.85 16.15 -12.16
C ALA A 151 -4.53 16.26 -10.78
N GLU A 152 -5.87 16.31 -10.73
CA GLU A 152 -6.62 16.29 -9.47
C GLU A 152 -6.44 14.97 -8.73
N VAL A 153 -6.50 13.83 -9.41
CA VAL A 153 -6.22 12.50 -8.80
C VAL A 153 -4.79 12.40 -8.27
N LEU A 154 -3.80 12.90 -9.01
CA LEU A 154 -2.40 12.91 -8.58
C LEU A 154 -2.14 13.81 -7.37
N ARG A 155 -2.90 14.92 -7.25
CA ARG A 155 -2.83 15.87 -6.13
C ARG A 155 -3.49 15.31 -4.87
N GLU A 156 -4.68 14.73 -5.01
CA GLU A 156 -5.44 14.16 -3.86
C GLU A 156 -4.92 12.78 -3.43
N GLY A 157 -4.22 12.07 -4.31
CA GLY A 157 -3.64 10.76 -4.03
C GLY A 157 -2.30 10.83 -3.29
N CYS A 158 -2.13 9.97 -2.28
CA CYS A 158 -0.84 9.75 -1.62
C CYS A 158 0.12 9.02 -2.56
N ILE A 159 1.33 9.56 -2.75
CA ILE A 159 2.38 8.89 -3.52
C ILE A 159 2.98 7.76 -2.71
N THR A 160 2.91 6.55 -3.25
CA THR A 160 3.54 5.36 -2.63
C THR A 160 4.54 4.71 -3.57
N GLY A 161 4.43 4.99 -4.87
CA GLY A 161 5.32 4.42 -5.88
C GLY A 161 6.74 4.97 -5.84
N ASP A 162 7.00 6.06 -5.12
CA ASP A 162 8.33 6.70 -4.92
C ASP A 162 9.16 6.07 -3.80
N ARG A 163 8.57 5.13 -3.07
CA ARG A 163 9.15 4.45 -1.91
C ARG A 163 9.32 2.96 -2.18
N ILE A 164 9.96 2.27 -1.23
CA ILE A 164 10.12 0.82 -1.26
C ILE A 164 8.76 0.16 -1.01
N ASN A 165 8.43 -0.79 -1.88
CA ASN A 165 7.23 -1.62 -1.76
C ASN A 165 7.65 -3.09 -1.68
N GLY A 166 6.81 -4.02 -1.20
CA GLY A 166 7.22 -5.42 -1.21
C GLY A 166 6.40 -6.40 -0.39
N LEU A 167 6.96 -7.59 -0.26
CA LEU A 167 6.42 -8.69 0.53
C LEU A 167 7.32 -8.93 1.75
N CYS A 168 6.69 -9.10 2.90
CA CYS A 168 7.33 -9.42 4.18
C CYS A 168 6.82 -10.75 4.70
N ASP A 169 7.61 -11.41 5.54
CA ASP A 169 7.13 -12.49 6.39
C ASP A 169 6.17 -11.93 7.45
N GLY A 170 4.99 -12.54 7.63
CA GLY A 170 4.01 -12.07 8.61
C GLY A 170 4.43 -12.23 10.07
N LEU A 171 5.20 -13.26 10.38
CA LEU A 171 5.64 -13.56 11.75
C LEU A 171 6.83 -12.69 12.15
N THR A 172 7.86 -12.62 11.29
CA THR A 172 9.12 -11.94 11.62
C THR A 172 9.15 -10.48 11.15
N GLY A 173 8.33 -10.11 10.17
CA GLY A 173 8.39 -8.79 9.52
C GLY A 173 9.57 -8.62 8.55
N GLU A 174 10.43 -9.63 8.41
CA GLU A 174 11.58 -9.59 7.51
C GLU A 174 11.14 -9.51 6.04
N TRP A 175 11.92 -8.81 5.21
CA TRP A 175 11.64 -8.70 3.79
C TRP A 175 11.82 -10.05 3.08
N TYR A 176 10.75 -10.52 2.47
CA TYR A 176 10.80 -11.64 1.55
C TYR A 176 11.32 -11.17 0.19
N VAL A 177 10.71 -10.13 -0.37
CA VAL A 177 11.16 -9.47 -1.61
C VAL A 177 10.73 -8.01 -1.61
N LYS A 178 11.56 -7.13 -2.17
CA LYS A 178 11.27 -5.71 -2.37
C LYS A 178 11.01 -5.44 -3.85
N PHE A 179 10.17 -4.47 -4.11
CA PHE A 179 9.70 -4.04 -5.42
C PHE A 179 10.06 -2.58 -5.64
N ASP A 180 10.68 -2.33 -6.79
CA ASP A 180 10.84 -1.00 -7.32
C ASP A 180 9.67 -0.72 -8.27
N THR A 181 8.82 0.20 -7.87
CA THR A 181 7.71 0.69 -8.70
C THR A 181 7.98 2.07 -9.28
N PHE A 182 9.07 2.73 -8.86
CA PHE A 182 9.42 4.09 -9.24
C PHE A 182 10.11 4.09 -10.61
N HIS A 183 11.26 3.42 -10.71
CA HIS A 183 12.08 3.49 -11.92
C HIS A 183 11.42 2.87 -13.16
N PRO A 184 10.62 1.78 -13.07
CA PRO A 184 9.85 1.30 -14.22
C PRO A 184 8.82 2.30 -14.74
N ALA A 185 8.23 3.13 -13.87
CA ALA A 185 7.31 4.18 -14.27
C ALA A 185 8.05 5.35 -14.93
N VAL A 186 9.09 5.86 -14.26
CA VAL A 186 9.88 7.00 -14.72
C VAL A 186 10.60 6.71 -16.05
N SER A 187 11.18 5.51 -16.21
CA SER A 187 11.87 5.14 -17.47
C SER A 187 10.93 5.11 -18.68
N LYS A 188 9.62 4.94 -18.44
CA LYS A 188 8.55 4.96 -19.46
C LYS A 188 7.79 6.28 -19.53
N GLY A 189 8.21 7.29 -18.75
CA GLY A 189 7.55 8.59 -18.63
C GLY A 189 6.12 8.50 -18.12
N LEU A 190 5.83 7.51 -17.27
CA LEU A 190 4.51 7.28 -16.68
C LEU A 190 4.38 7.98 -15.32
N PRO A 191 3.16 8.37 -14.92
CA PRO A 191 2.90 8.86 -13.57
C PRO A 191 3.22 7.81 -12.51
N VAL A 192 3.73 8.24 -11.36
CA VAL A 192 4.08 7.33 -10.26
C VAL A 192 2.85 6.93 -9.46
N THR A 193 2.75 5.63 -9.16
CA THR A 193 1.62 5.02 -8.45
C THR A 193 1.14 5.80 -7.23
N ARG A 194 -0.18 5.97 -7.13
CA ARG A 194 -0.87 6.68 -6.04
C ARG A 194 -1.85 5.78 -5.31
N VAL A 195 -2.11 6.10 -4.05
CA VAL A 195 -3.22 5.55 -3.28
C VAL A 195 -4.17 6.70 -2.93
N ILE A 196 -5.44 6.55 -3.30
CA ILE A 196 -6.45 7.59 -3.13
C ILE A 196 -7.69 7.00 -2.50
N SER A 197 -8.37 7.78 -1.65
CA SER A 197 -9.71 7.42 -1.18
C SER A 197 -10.62 7.14 -2.38
N ARG A 198 -11.25 5.95 -2.38
CA ARG A 198 -12.19 5.57 -3.45
C ARG A 198 -13.32 6.57 -3.58
N LEU A 199 -13.80 7.09 -2.45
CA LEU A 199 -14.80 8.16 -2.38
C LEU A 199 -14.33 9.41 -3.11
N THR A 200 -13.12 9.90 -2.80
CA THR A 200 -12.53 11.09 -3.42
C THR A 200 -12.36 10.88 -4.93
N LEU A 201 -11.82 9.73 -5.36
CA LEU A 201 -11.68 9.40 -6.78
C LEU A 201 -13.02 9.44 -7.52
N GLN A 202 -14.06 8.80 -6.96
CA GLN A 202 -15.39 8.81 -7.57
C GLN A 202 -16.01 10.21 -7.59
N GLN A 203 -15.77 11.05 -6.57
CA GLN A 203 -16.24 12.43 -6.55
C GLN A 203 -15.56 13.29 -7.62
N ILE A 204 -14.24 13.16 -7.80
CA ILE A 204 -13.50 13.85 -8.86
C ILE A 204 -14.09 13.48 -10.23
N LEU A 205 -14.27 12.18 -10.48
CA LEU A 205 -14.82 11.67 -11.74
C LEU A 205 -16.27 12.11 -11.95
N ALA A 206 -17.13 12.03 -10.94
CA ALA A 206 -18.53 12.46 -11.05
C ALA A 206 -18.65 13.96 -11.34
N LYS A 207 -17.84 14.80 -10.69
CA LYS A 207 -17.76 16.25 -10.99
C LYS A 207 -17.31 16.49 -12.43
N ALA A 208 -16.37 15.70 -12.95
CA ALA A 208 -15.94 15.81 -14.34
C ALA A 208 -17.06 15.41 -15.33
N VAL A 209 -17.80 14.34 -15.04
CA VAL A 209 -18.98 13.96 -15.84
C VAL A 209 -20.01 15.09 -15.87
N GLU A 210 -20.36 15.66 -14.71
CA GLU A 210 -21.30 16.79 -14.63
C GLU A 210 -20.77 18.05 -15.33
N ARG A 211 -19.45 18.31 -15.27
CA ARG A 211 -18.80 19.42 -15.96
C ARG A 211 -18.97 19.34 -17.48
N TYR A 212 -18.81 18.15 -18.07
CA TYR A 212 -18.85 17.98 -19.53
C TYR A 212 -20.25 17.65 -20.07
N GLY A 213 -21.05 16.88 -19.33
CA GLY A 213 -22.38 16.45 -19.77
C GLY A 213 -23.54 17.31 -19.26
N GLY A 214 -23.29 18.14 -18.24
CA GLY A 214 -24.31 18.95 -17.56
C GLY A 214 -25.00 18.22 -16.40
N PRO A 215 -25.88 18.94 -15.68
CA PRO A 215 -26.66 18.35 -14.60
C PRO A 215 -27.62 17.29 -15.16
N GLY A 216 -27.66 16.11 -14.53
CA GLY A 216 -28.54 15.01 -14.92
C GLY A 216 -27.93 13.98 -15.87
N THR A 217 -26.66 14.14 -16.28
CA THR A 217 -25.90 13.08 -16.96
C THR A 217 -25.73 11.83 -16.10
N ILE A 218 -25.61 12.01 -14.78
CA ILE A 218 -25.66 10.92 -13.80
C ILE A 218 -27.04 10.91 -13.15
N GLN A 219 -27.73 9.77 -13.25
CA GLN A 219 -29.05 9.55 -12.67
C GLN A 219 -28.91 8.54 -11.53
N ASN A 220 -29.05 9.04 -10.30
CA ASN A 220 -29.01 8.23 -9.08
C ASN A 220 -30.36 7.54 -8.82
N GLY A 221 -30.37 6.51 -7.97
CA GLY A 221 -31.59 5.75 -7.66
C GLY A 221 -32.15 5.00 -8.88
N CYS A 222 -31.34 4.84 -9.93
CA CYS A 222 -31.74 4.27 -11.21
C CYS A 222 -30.97 2.98 -11.43
N ASN A 223 -31.61 1.85 -11.17
CA ASN A 223 -31.04 0.53 -11.35
C ASN A 223 -31.46 -0.03 -12.71
N VAL A 224 -30.51 -0.24 -13.63
CA VAL A 224 -30.80 -0.90 -14.92
C VAL A 224 -30.96 -2.40 -14.67
N THR A 225 -32.07 -2.99 -15.12
CA THR A 225 -32.39 -4.40 -14.84
C THR A 225 -32.43 -5.28 -16.06
N GLU A 226 -32.76 -4.70 -17.21
CA GLU A 226 -32.95 -5.44 -18.47
C GLU A 226 -32.61 -4.55 -19.67
N PHE A 227 -32.26 -5.16 -20.79
CA PHE A 227 -32.14 -4.50 -22.09
C PHE A 227 -32.82 -5.30 -23.20
N THR A 228 -33.24 -4.63 -24.26
CA THR A 228 -33.74 -5.28 -25.49
C THR A 228 -33.15 -4.59 -26.70
N GLU A 229 -32.68 -5.37 -27.67
CA GLU A 229 -32.27 -4.84 -28.96
C GLU A 229 -33.48 -4.85 -29.90
N ARG A 230 -33.74 -3.70 -30.54
CA ARG A 230 -34.82 -3.56 -31.51
C ARG A 230 -34.37 -2.75 -32.70
N ARG A 231 -35.07 -2.90 -33.82
CA ARG A 231 -34.95 -1.99 -34.94
C ARG A 231 -35.81 -0.77 -34.66
N ASN A 232 -35.25 0.42 -34.83
CA ASN A 232 -35.98 1.66 -34.73
C ASN A 232 -36.85 1.82 -35.98
N ASP A 233 -38.18 1.86 -35.80
CA ASP A 233 -39.13 1.91 -36.92
C ASP A 233 -39.04 3.21 -37.72
N THR A 234 -38.52 4.29 -37.13
CA THR A 234 -38.40 5.61 -37.76
C THR A 234 -37.10 5.76 -38.54
N THR A 235 -35.97 5.34 -37.96
CA THR A 235 -34.64 5.49 -38.58
C THR A 235 -34.19 4.27 -39.36
N GLY A 236 -34.83 3.10 -39.13
CA GLY A 236 -34.44 1.82 -39.70
C GLY A 236 -33.18 1.22 -39.10
N ASN A 237 -32.54 1.89 -38.13
CA ASN A 237 -31.30 1.46 -37.48
C ASN A 237 -31.59 0.56 -36.28
N ASN A 238 -30.68 -0.34 -35.95
CA ASN A 238 -30.75 -1.08 -34.70
C ASN A 238 -30.48 -0.13 -33.52
N GLU A 239 -31.16 -0.32 -32.40
CA GLU A 239 -30.94 0.40 -31.14
C GLU A 239 -31.12 -0.56 -29.95
N VAL A 240 -30.61 -0.16 -28.80
CA VAL A 240 -30.82 -0.86 -27.52
C VAL A 240 -31.75 -0.03 -26.63
N THR A 241 -32.77 -0.67 -26.08
CA THR A 241 -33.67 -0.08 -25.08
C THR A 241 -33.37 -0.70 -23.73
N VAL A 242 -32.98 0.12 -22.77
CA VAL A 242 -32.77 -0.30 -21.37
C VAL A 242 -34.04 -0.09 -20.56
N GLN A 243 -34.28 -0.98 -19.60
CA GLN A 243 -35.34 -0.87 -18.61
C GLN A 243 -34.74 -0.70 -17.21
N LEU A 244 -35.28 0.28 -16.48
CA LEU A 244 -34.97 0.50 -15.07
C LEU A 244 -35.88 -0.35 -14.18
N GLU A 245 -35.46 -0.55 -12.94
CA GLU A 245 -36.22 -1.28 -11.91
C GLU A 245 -37.61 -0.69 -11.62
N ASP A 246 -37.80 0.61 -11.83
CA ASP A 246 -39.09 1.30 -11.70
C ASP A 246 -39.97 1.23 -12.96
N GLY A 247 -39.52 0.51 -13.99
CA GLY A 247 -40.25 0.30 -15.24
C GLY A 247 -40.00 1.35 -16.32
N ARG A 248 -39.30 2.47 -16.02
CA ARG A 248 -38.93 3.45 -17.06
C ARG A 248 -37.99 2.84 -18.10
N THR A 249 -38.12 3.28 -19.35
CA THR A 249 -37.29 2.78 -20.46
C THR A 249 -36.56 3.90 -21.18
N PHE A 250 -35.36 3.61 -21.68
CA PHE A 250 -34.53 4.57 -22.41
C PHE A 250 -33.87 3.90 -23.62
N ALA A 251 -33.99 4.51 -24.80
CA ALA A 251 -33.32 4.05 -26.01
C ALA A 251 -31.93 4.69 -26.17
N ALA A 252 -30.99 3.94 -26.74
CA ALA A 252 -29.62 4.36 -27.05
C ALA A 252 -29.02 3.55 -28.22
N ASP A 253 -27.92 4.05 -28.78
CA ASP A 253 -27.16 3.34 -29.82
C ASP A 253 -26.26 2.25 -29.24
N VAL A 254 -25.78 2.46 -28.01
CA VAL A 254 -24.87 1.56 -27.27
C VAL A 254 -25.28 1.49 -25.80
N LEU A 255 -25.22 0.29 -25.23
CA LEU A 255 -25.29 0.04 -23.79
C LEU A 255 -23.96 -0.52 -23.29
N VAL A 256 -23.42 0.06 -22.22
CA VAL A 256 -22.26 -0.49 -21.51
C VAL A 256 -22.67 -0.91 -20.10
N GLY A 257 -22.55 -2.20 -19.81
CA GLY A 257 -22.64 -2.75 -18.46
C GLY A 257 -21.37 -2.47 -17.69
N ALA A 258 -21.44 -1.59 -16.69
CA ALA A 258 -20.36 -1.25 -15.76
C ALA A 258 -20.83 -1.45 -14.29
N ASP A 259 -21.77 -2.38 -14.09
CA ASP A 259 -22.56 -2.62 -12.88
C ASP A 259 -21.95 -3.69 -11.95
N GLY A 260 -20.65 -3.97 -12.13
CA GLY A 260 -19.82 -4.73 -11.20
C GLY A 260 -19.98 -6.26 -11.25
N ILE A 261 -19.40 -6.96 -10.26
CA ILE A 261 -19.38 -8.42 -10.20
C ILE A 261 -20.78 -9.07 -10.16
N TRP A 262 -21.81 -8.33 -9.74
CA TRP A 262 -23.21 -8.78 -9.68
C TRP A 262 -24.05 -8.28 -10.87
N SER A 263 -23.39 -8.01 -12.00
CA SER A 263 -23.98 -7.38 -13.17
C SER A 263 -25.24 -8.09 -13.70
N LYS A 264 -26.33 -7.32 -13.81
CA LYS A 264 -27.58 -7.76 -14.45
C LYS A 264 -27.43 -7.77 -15.97
N ILE A 265 -26.66 -6.82 -16.52
CA ILE A 265 -26.38 -6.75 -17.96
C ILE A 265 -25.60 -7.98 -18.41
N ARG A 266 -24.56 -8.36 -17.68
CA ARG A 266 -23.78 -9.59 -17.92
C ARG A 266 -24.67 -10.83 -17.91
N LYS A 267 -25.53 -10.96 -16.89
CA LYS A 267 -26.45 -12.10 -16.76
C LYS A 267 -27.35 -12.25 -17.98
N GLN A 268 -27.88 -11.15 -18.51
CA GLN A 268 -28.72 -11.20 -19.70
C GLN A 268 -27.91 -11.45 -20.98
N LEU A 269 -26.71 -10.88 -21.09
CA LEU A 269 -25.84 -10.98 -22.28
C LEU A 269 -25.33 -12.40 -22.53
N ILE A 270 -24.85 -13.07 -21.47
CA ILE A 270 -24.14 -14.37 -21.57
C ILE A 270 -24.74 -15.48 -20.69
N GLY A 271 -25.83 -15.19 -19.97
CA GLY A 271 -26.48 -16.13 -19.07
C GLY A 271 -25.98 -16.05 -17.62
N GLU A 272 -26.71 -16.73 -16.73
CA GLU A 272 -26.35 -16.84 -15.32
C GLU A 272 -25.07 -17.66 -15.16
N THR A 273 -24.04 -17.07 -14.56
CA THR A 273 -22.87 -17.83 -14.09
C THR A 273 -22.63 -17.44 -12.64
N LYS A 274 -22.17 -18.39 -11.82
CA LYS A 274 -21.92 -18.14 -10.39
C LYS A 274 -20.65 -17.27 -10.21
N ALA A 275 -20.67 -16.40 -9.20
CA ALA A 275 -19.46 -15.82 -8.67
C ALA A 275 -18.76 -16.87 -7.80
N ASN A 276 -17.45 -16.98 -7.93
CA ASN A 276 -16.65 -17.95 -7.19
C ASN A 276 -16.16 -17.30 -5.90
N TYR A 277 -16.44 -17.96 -4.78
CA TYR A 277 -15.81 -17.57 -3.53
C TYR A 277 -14.34 -17.94 -3.60
N SER A 278 -13.46 -16.97 -3.35
CA SER A 278 -12.02 -17.15 -3.45
C SER A 278 -11.40 -18.01 -2.35
N GLY A 279 -12.20 -18.36 -1.33
CA GLY A 279 -11.73 -19.04 -0.12
C GLY A 279 -11.29 -18.10 1.00
N TYR A 280 -11.40 -16.78 0.81
CA TYR A 280 -10.96 -15.78 1.78
C TYR A 280 -12.06 -14.81 2.20
N THR A 281 -12.13 -14.60 3.51
CA THR A 281 -12.74 -13.42 4.10
C THR A 281 -11.64 -12.36 4.25
N CYS A 282 -12.01 -11.11 3.97
CA CYS A 282 -11.18 -9.94 4.08
C CYS A 282 -11.73 -9.02 5.16
N TYR A 283 -10.87 -8.66 6.11
CA TYR A 283 -11.07 -7.57 7.04
C TYR A 283 -10.39 -6.32 6.49
N THR A 284 -10.99 -5.16 6.65
CA THR A 284 -10.40 -3.89 6.24
C THR A 284 -10.51 -2.85 7.33
N GLY A 285 -9.51 -1.98 7.43
CA GLY A 285 -9.53 -0.84 8.33
C GLY A 285 -8.65 0.30 7.82
N ILE A 286 -8.88 1.48 8.39
CA ILE A 286 -8.01 2.64 8.28
C ILE A 286 -7.59 3.01 9.70
N SER A 287 -6.30 2.96 9.98
CA SER A 287 -5.73 3.30 11.27
C SER A 287 -5.11 4.69 11.24
N ASP A 288 -5.34 5.46 12.30
CA ASP A 288 -4.63 6.71 12.57
C ASP A 288 -3.28 6.37 13.21
N PHE A 289 -2.40 5.84 12.37
CA PHE A 289 -1.12 5.27 12.76
C PHE A 289 -0.11 5.49 11.65
N THR A 290 1.08 5.95 12.02
CA THR A 290 2.22 6.16 11.12
C THR A 290 3.33 5.17 11.44
N PRO A 291 3.60 4.19 10.57
CA PRO A 291 4.72 3.25 10.73
C PRO A 291 6.06 3.97 10.84
N ALA A 292 6.98 3.39 11.59
CA ALA A 292 8.30 3.97 11.86
C ALA A 292 9.11 4.29 10.59
N ASP A 293 8.94 3.50 9.54
CA ASP A 293 9.67 3.58 8.29
C ASP A 293 8.84 4.16 7.13
N ILE A 294 7.75 4.86 7.45
CA ILE A 294 6.82 5.42 6.46
C ILE A 294 7.55 6.25 5.40
N ASP A 295 8.57 7.01 5.79
CA ASP A 295 9.35 7.85 4.87
C ASP A 295 10.09 7.05 3.78
N ILE A 296 10.37 5.76 4.03
CA ILE A 296 11.12 4.90 3.13
C ILE A 296 10.23 3.85 2.47
N VAL A 297 9.14 3.43 3.14
CA VAL A 297 8.30 2.31 2.74
C VAL A 297 6.86 2.75 2.54
N GLY A 298 6.32 2.53 1.33
CA GLY A 298 4.97 2.96 0.97
C GLY A 298 3.90 1.85 1.09
N TYR A 299 4.29 0.60 0.86
CA TYR A 299 3.36 -0.53 0.75
C TYR A 299 4.02 -1.87 1.14
N ARG A 300 3.30 -2.68 1.92
CA ARG A 300 3.73 -4.03 2.33
C ARG A 300 2.61 -5.05 2.21
N VAL A 301 2.99 -6.27 1.86
CA VAL A 301 2.16 -7.47 2.03
C VAL A 301 2.89 -8.45 2.95
N PHE A 302 2.31 -8.72 4.10
CA PHE A 302 2.78 -9.70 5.07
C PHE A 302 2.17 -11.08 4.74
N LEU A 303 3.02 -12.07 4.52
CA LEU A 303 2.66 -13.40 4.05
C LEU A 303 2.52 -14.41 5.20
N GLY A 304 1.57 -15.33 5.07
CA GLY A 304 1.35 -16.40 6.04
C GLY A 304 0.52 -17.56 5.47
N ASN A 305 0.56 -18.69 6.17
CA ASN A 305 -0.14 -19.88 5.72
C ASN A 305 -1.65 -19.75 5.98
N GLY A 306 -2.45 -19.76 4.92
CA GLY A 306 -3.90 -19.57 4.96
C GLY A 306 -4.34 -18.13 5.23
N GLN A 307 -3.43 -17.17 5.28
CA GLN A 307 -3.74 -15.78 5.63
C GLN A 307 -2.65 -14.81 5.20
N TYR A 308 -3.01 -13.58 4.87
CA TYR A 308 -2.05 -12.54 4.52
C TYR A 308 -2.60 -11.16 4.87
N PHE A 309 -1.72 -10.19 5.07
CA PHE A 309 -2.10 -8.87 5.52
C PHE A 309 -1.44 -7.81 4.65
N VAL A 310 -2.18 -6.83 4.17
CA VAL A 310 -1.69 -5.74 3.31
C VAL A 310 -1.76 -4.45 4.09
N SER A 311 -0.73 -3.62 4.03
CA SER A 311 -0.73 -2.26 4.60
C SER A 311 -0.21 -1.25 3.58
N SER A 312 -0.88 -0.11 3.45
CA SER A 312 -0.52 0.95 2.52
C SER A 312 -0.69 2.33 3.14
N ASP A 313 0.25 3.22 2.86
CA ASP A 313 0.12 4.64 3.17
C ASP A 313 -1.02 5.26 2.35
N VAL A 314 -1.84 6.07 3.02
CA VAL A 314 -2.94 6.83 2.40
C VAL A 314 -2.81 8.33 2.67
N GLY A 315 -1.69 8.76 3.26
CA GLY A 315 -1.37 10.14 3.59
C GLY A 315 -1.94 10.60 4.93
N ASN A 316 -1.53 11.79 5.36
CA ASN A 316 -2.04 12.48 6.55
C ASN A 316 -1.96 11.65 7.86
N GLY A 317 -0.91 10.85 8.00
CA GLY A 317 -0.67 10.01 9.18
C GLY A 317 -1.61 8.81 9.31
N LYS A 318 -2.28 8.42 8.22
CA LYS A 318 -3.21 7.29 8.18
C LYS A 318 -2.65 6.14 7.34
N MET A 319 -2.95 4.92 7.77
CA MET A 319 -2.63 3.70 7.03
C MET A 319 -3.91 2.94 6.74
N GLN A 320 -4.06 2.48 5.51
CA GLN A 320 -5.07 1.47 5.19
C GLN A 320 -4.47 0.08 5.33
N TRP A 321 -5.29 -0.87 5.78
CA TRP A 321 -4.92 -2.26 5.77
C TRP A 321 -6.06 -3.22 5.36
N TYR A 322 -5.65 -4.40 4.91
CA TYR A 322 -6.51 -5.53 4.54
C TYR A 322 -5.97 -6.83 5.14
N GLY A 323 -6.72 -7.48 6.03
CA GLY A 323 -6.39 -8.79 6.58
C GLY A 323 -7.20 -9.88 5.90
N PHE A 324 -6.56 -10.76 5.14
CA PHE A 324 -7.21 -11.88 4.46
C PHE A 324 -7.00 -13.15 5.27
N HIS A 325 -8.09 -13.86 5.54
CA HIS A 325 -8.09 -15.10 6.31
C HIS A 325 -8.90 -16.17 5.59
N LYS A 326 -8.33 -17.37 5.47
CA LYS A 326 -8.98 -18.51 4.84
C LYS A 326 -10.06 -19.07 5.76
N GLU A 327 -11.31 -18.82 5.42
CA GLU A 327 -12.48 -19.32 6.15
C GLU A 327 -13.66 -19.53 5.18
N PRO A 328 -14.69 -20.32 5.54
CA PRO A 328 -15.91 -20.42 4.74
C PRO A 328 -16.61 -19.07 4.56
N SER A 329 -17.31 -18.89 3.44
CA SER A 329 -18.11 -17.69 3.18
C SER A 329 -19.38 -17.64 4.03
N GLY A 330 -19.97 -16.45 4.16
CA GLY A 330 -21.22 -16.19 4.85
C GLY A 330 -21.08 -15.96 6.36
N GLY A 331 -19.85 -15.90 6.88
CA GLY A 331 -19.61 -15.62 8.30
C GLY A 331 -20.00 -14.20 8.72
N THR A 332 -20.32 -14.03 10.00
CA THR A 332 -20.60 -12.73 10.63
C THR A 332 -19.90 -12.67 11.97
N ASP A 333 -19.38 -11.49 12.31
CA ASP A 333 -18.85 -11.23 13.65
C ASP A 333 -19.84 -10.40 14.45
N PRO A 334 -20.07 -10.73 15.73
CA PRO A 334 -20.81 -9.88 16.65
C PRO A 334 -20.26 -8.45 16.65
N GLU A 335 -21.15 -7.46 16.78
CA GLU A 335 -20.74 -6.07 16.95
C GLU A 335 -19.82 -5.93 18.18
N GLY A 336 -18.72 -5.17 18.03
CA GLY A 336 -17.75 -4.97 19.10
C GLY A 336 -16.71 -6.09 19.25
N SER A 337 -16.70 -7.12 18.39
CA SER A 337 -15.82 -8.28 18.53
C SER A 337 -14.77 -8.47 17.42
N ARG A 338 -14.78 -7.64 16.36
CA ARG A 338 -13.96 -7.82 15.16
C ARG A 338 -12.48 -7.65 15.45
N LYS A 339 -12.10 -6.65 16.25
CA LYS A 339 -10.71 -6.42 16.65
C LYS A 339 -10.18 -7.55 17.53
N ALA A 340 -10.99 -8.03 18.48
CA ALA A 340 -10.62 -9.19 19.29
C ALA A 340 -10.41 -10.44 18.42
N ARG A 341 -11.28 -10.69 17.44
CA ARG A 341 -11.11 -11.76 16.46
C ARG A 341 -9.84 -11.58 15.61
N LEU A 342 -9.59 -10.37 15.12
CA LEU A 342 -8.37 -10.07 14.37
C LEU A 342 -7.10 -10.30 15.19
N LEU A 343 -7.11 -9.99 16.49
CA LEU A 343 -5.99 -10.30 17.38
C LEU A 343 -5.87 -11.81 17.66
N GLN A 344 -6.94 -12.58 17.60
CA GLN A 344 -6.83 -14.05 17.63
C GLN A 344 -6.15 -14.59 16.35
N ILE A 345 -6.45 -13.99 15.20
CA ILE A 345 -5.94 -14.41 13.89
C ILE A 345 -4.49 -13.93 13.66
N PHE A 346 -4.21 -12.67 13.95
CA PHE A 346 -2.95 -11.97 13.61
C PHE A 346 -2.16 -11.50 14.83
N GLY A 347 -2.63 -11.71 16.07
CA GLY A 347 -1.94 -11.19 17.27
C GLY A 347 -0.56 -11.82 17.53
N HIS A 348 -0.25 -12.93 16.85
CA HIS A 348 1.07 -13.57 16.86
C HIS A 348 1.99 -13.08 15.74
N TRP A 349 1.56 -12.10 14.95
CA TRP A 349 2.34 -11.52 13.86
C TRP A 349 3.23 -10.38 14.37
N ASN A 350 4.13 -9.91 13.52
CA ASN A 350 5.00 -8.79 13.84
C ASN A 350 4.21 -7.50 14.13
N ASP A 351 4.86 -6.57 14.84
CA ASP A 351 4.23 -5.33 15.32
C ASP A 351 3.67 -4.44 14.21
N ASN A 352 4.25 -4.47 13.01
CA ASN A 352 3.73 -3.67 11.90
C ASN A 352 2.30 -4.06 11.51
N VAL A 353 1.84 -5.28 11.87
CA VAL A 353 0.46 -5.73 11.65
C VAL A 353 -0.38 -5.54 12.91
N VAL A 354 0.15 -5.96 14.07
CA VAL A 354 -0.60 -5.90 15.34
C VAL A 354 -0.91 -4.46 15.73
N ASP A 355 0.04 -3.54 15.57
CA ASP A 355 -0.14 -2.14 15.95
C ASP A 355 -1.17 -1.44 15.04
N LEU A 356 -1.26 -1.80 13.75
CA LEU A 356 -2.31 -1.31 12.85
C LEU A 356 -3.72 -1.76 13.32
N ILE A 357 -3.86 -3.04 13.68
CA ILE A 357 -5.11 -3.58 14.22
C ILE A 357 -5.46 -2.87 15.53
N LYS A 358 -4.49 -2.72 16.44
CA LYS A 358 -4.66 -2.04 17.73
C LYS A 358 -5.01 -0.55 17.58
N ALA A 359 -4.47 0.14 16.58
CA ALA A 359 -4.75 1.56 16.34
C ALA A 359 -6.07 1.80 15.58
N THR A 360 -6.70 0.77 15.03
CA THR A 360 -7.98 0.92 14.32
C THR A 360 -9.16 0.91 15.29
N PRO A 361 -10.09 1.88 15.20
CA PRO A 361 -11.37 1.84 15.92
C PRO A 361 -12.19 0.61 15.52
N GLU A 362 -12.89 -0.01 16.47
CA GLU A 362 -13.64 -1.25 16.25
C GLU A 362 -14.75 -1.08 15.20
N GLU A 363 -15.43 0.06 15.22
CA GLU A 363 -16.49 0.46 14.30
C GLU A 363 -16.01 0.68 12.86
N ASP A 364 -14.71 0.95 12.68
CA ASP A 364 -14.10 1.17 11.37
C ASP A 364 -13.53 -0.14 10.76
N VAL A 365 -13.61 -1.27 11.50
CA VAL A 365 -13.25 -2.60 10.98
C VAL A 365 -14.43 -3.26 10.29
N LEU A 366 -14.21 -3.68 9.04
CA LEU A 366 -15.25 -4.27 8.19
C LEU A 366 -14.85 -5.65 7.72
N ARG A 367 -15.80 -6.58 7.72
CA ARG A 367 -15.65 -7.94 7.21
C ARG A 367 -16.38 -8.07 5.87
N ARG A 368 -15.74 -8.68 4.88
CA ARG A 368 -16.35 -9.03 3.59
C ARG A 368 -15.75 -10.28 3.00
N ASP A 369 -16.55 -11.05 2.29
CA ASP A 369 -16.07 -12.21 1.55
C ASP A 369 -15.58 -11.79 0.16
N ILE A 370 -14.48 -12.38 -0.29
CA ILE A 370 -13.87 -12.06 -1.57
C ILE A 370 -14.38 -13.03 -2.63
N PHE A 371 -15.00 -12.48 -3.67
CA PHE A 371 -15.49 -13.21 -4.82
C PHE A 371 -14.76 -12.75 -6.08
N ASP A 372 -14.55 -13.69 -7.00
CA ASP A 372 -14.08 -13.44 -8.35
C ASP A 372 -14.96 -14.19 -9.36
N ARG A 373 -14.64 -14.04 -10.64
CA ARG A 373 -15.28 -14.80 -11.73
C ARG A 373 -14.22 -15.32 -12.69
N PRO A 374 -14.38 -16.53 -13.25
CA PRO A 374 -13.52 -17.01 -14.31
C PRO A 374 -13.54 -16.03 -15.50
N PRO A 375 -12.40 -15.84 -16.20
CA PRO A 375 -12.37 -15.05 -17.43
C PRO A 375 -13.39 -15.56 -18.45
N ILE A 376 -14.02 -14.62 -19.15
CA ILE A 376 -14.96 -14.90 -20.25
C ILE A 376 -14.42 -14.29 -21.54
N PHE A 377 -14.75 -14.93 -22.67
CA PHE A 377 -14.33 -14.50 -24.01
C PHE A 377 -15.42 -13.76 -24.79
N THR A 378 -16.52 -13.40 -24.12
CA THR A 378 -17.64 -12.65 -24.70
C THR A 378 -17.99 -11.50 -23.79
N TRP A 379 -17.46 -10.32 -24.11
CA TRP A 379 -17.74 -9.06 -23.43
C TRP A 379 -18.73 -8.22 -24.20
N SER A 380 -18.89 -8.45 -25.51
CA SER A 380 -19.85 -7.72 -26.34
C SER A 380 -20.71 -8.64 -27.20
N LYS A 381 -21.94 -8.20 -27.46
CA LYS A 381 -22.88 -8.81 -28.40
C LYS A 381 -23.85 -7.74 -28.88
N GLY A 382 -24.04 -7.64 -30.19
CA GLY A 382 -24.89 -6.61 -30.79
C GLY A 382 -24.43 -5.21 -30.36
N ARG A 383 -25.33 -4.45 -29.72
CA ARG A 383 -25.08 -3.09 -29.23
C ARG A 383 -24.70 -2.98 -27.76
N VAL A 384 -24.38 -4.10 -27.12
CA VAL A 384 -24.10 -4.17 -25.68
C VAL A 384 -22.66 -4.62 -25.44
N ALA A 385 -21.97 -3.95 -24.53
CA ALA A 385 -20.64 -4.34 -24.05
C ALA A 385 -20.55 -4.35 -22.53
N LEU A 386 -19.64 -5.16 -21.98
CA LEU A 386 -19.29 -5.23 -20.56
C LEU A 386 -17.97 -4.52 -20.31
N LEU A 387 -17.84 -3.88 -19.15
CA LEU A 387 -16.66 -3.13 -18.73
C LEU A 387 -16.37 -3.34 -17.24
N GLY A 388 -15.07 -3.45 -16.90
CA GLY A 388 -14.63 -3.62 -15.51
C GLY A 388 -15.07 -4.95 -14.90
N ASP A 389 -15.43 -4.96 -13.61
CA ASP A 389 -15.82 -6.16 -12.88
C ASP A 389 -17.04 -6.91 -13.47
N SER A 390 -17.85 -6.26 -14.31
CA SER A 390 -18.93 -6.94 -15.06
C SER A 390 -18.38 -7.90 -16.12
N ALA A 391 -17.19 -7.61 -16.67
CA ALA A 391 -16.49 -8.43 -17.64
C ALA A 391 -15.45 -9.35 -16.97
N HIS A 392 -14.67 -8.84 -16.02
CA HIS A 392 -13.43 -9.49 -15.55
C HIS A 392 -13.15 -9.32 -14.05
N ALA A 393 -14.19 -9.46 -13.20
CA ALA A 393 -14.01 -9.50 -11.75
C ALA A 393 -12.92 -10.50 -11.33
N MET A 394 -11.89 -9.99 -10.66
CA MET A 394 -10.69 -10.71 -10.25
C MET A 394 -10.41 -10.52 -8.77
N GLN A 395 -9.55 -11.39 -8.21
CA GLN A 395 -9.06 -11.20 -6.85
C GLN A 395 -8.28 -9.88 -6.73
N PRO A 396 -8.29 -9.21 -5.56
CA PRO A 396 -7.70 -7.89 -5.39
C PRO A 396 -6.15 -7.88 -5.44
N ASN A 397 -5.53 -9.07 -5.46
CA ASN A 397 -4.08 -9.24 -5.53
C ASN A 397 -3.53 -8.57 -6.80
N LEU A 398 -2.35 -7.93 -6.69
CA LEU A 398 -1.77 -7.00 -7.67
C LEU A 398 -2.46 -5.64 -7.81
N GLY A 399 -3.63 -5.41 -7.22
CA GLY A 399 -4.29 -4.09 -7.24
C GLY A 399 -4.75 -3.63 -8.63
N GLN A 400 -4.99 -4.56 -9.57
CA GLN A 400 -5.20 -4.23 -10.98
C GLN A 400 -6.66 -4.18 -11.43
N GLY A 401 -7.65 -4.71 -10.68
CA GLY A 401 -9.06 -4.72 -11.15
C GLY A 401 -9.60 -3.34 -11.53
N GLY A 402 -9.44 -2.35 -10.64
CA GLY A 402 -9.81 -0.96 -10.94
C GLY A 402 -8.95 -0.32 -12.03
N CYS A 403 -7.66 -0.65 -12.08
CA CYS A 403 -6.75 -0.15 -13.11
C CYS A 403 -7.14 -0.66 -14.51
N MET A 404 -7.54 -1.93 -14.63
CA MET A 404 -8.04 -2.51 -15.88
C MET A 404 -9.35 -1.86 -16.32
N ALA A 405 -10.27 -1.57 -15.40
CA ALA A 405 -11.51 -0.87 -15.73
C ALA A 405 -11.26 0.54 -16.31
N ILE A 406 -10.19 1.23 -15.87
CA ILE A 406 -9.77 2.53 -16.41
C ILE A 406 -9.19 2.36 -17.82
N GLU A 407 -8.32 1.37 -18.03
CA GLU A 407 -7.80 1.07 -19.36
C GLU A 407 -8.89 0.65 -20.35
N ASP A 408 -9.89 -0.12 -19.90
CA ASP A 408 -11.03 -0.51 -20.72
C ASP A 408 -11.85 0.70 -21.18
N ALA A 409 -12.10 1.62 -20.25
CA ALA A 409 -12.83 2.84 -20.53
C ALA A 409 -12.10 3.72 -21.56
N TYR A 410 -10.78 3.80 -21.46
CA TYR A 410 -9.93 4.45 -22.46
C TYR A 410 -10.08 3.76 -23.83
N GLU A 411 -9.84 2.46 -23.91
CA GLU A 411 -9.83 1.72 -25.17
C GLU A 411 -11.19 1.80 -25.89
N LEU A 412 -12.29 1.56 -25.14
CA LEU A 412 -13.64 1.63 -25.70
C LEU A 412 -14.00 3.03 -26.22
N ALA A 413 -13.61 4.08 -25.49
CA ALA A 413 -13.87 5.46 -25.92
C ALA A 413 -13.08 5.83 -27.18
N ILE A 414 -11.82 5.38 -27.28
CA ILE A 414 -10.98 5.62 -28.46
C ILE A 414 -11.53 4.87 -29.68
N ASP A 415 -11.90 3.60 -29.52
CA ASP A 415 -12.42 2.79 -30.63
C ASP A 415 -13.75 3.35 -31.16
N LEU A 416 -14.68 3.74 -30.27
CA LEU A 416 -15.91 4.43 -30.68
C LEU A 416 -15.62 5.78 -31.35
N SER A 417 -14.71 6.58 -30.79
CA SER A 417 -14.38 7.90 -31.34
C SER A 417 -13.74 7.80 -32.73
N ARG A 418 -12.84 6.83 -32.93
CA ARG A 418 -12.20 6.54 -34.22
C ARG A 418 -13.24 6.10 -35.24
N ALA A 419 -14.11 5.14 -34.87
CA ALA A 419 -15.13 4.63 -35.77
C ALA A 419 -16.10 5.71 -36.25
N VAL A 420 -16.52 6.63 -35.37
CA VAL A 420 -17.36 7.77 -35.78
C VAL A 420 -16.58 8.74 -36.70
N SER A 421 -15.31 8.98 -36.39
CA SER A 421 -14.45 9.87 -37.21
C SER A 421 -14.23 9.30 -38.62
N ASP A 422 -14.01 7.98 -38.74
CA ASP A 422 -13.83 7.28 -40.01
C ASP A 422 -15.08 7.32 -40.89
N LYS A 423 -16.26 7.57 -40.29
CA LYS A 423 -17.52 7.81 -40.98
C LYS A 423 -17.83 9.30 -41.15
N ALA A 424 -16.80 10.16 -41.14
CA ALA A 424 -16.91 11.61 -41.27
C ALA A 424 -17.89 12.24 -40.25
N GLY A 425 -17.95 11.68 -39.04
CA GLY A 425 -18.86 12.13 -37.98
C GLY A 425 -20.27 11.52 -38.04
N ASN A 426 -20.58 10.69 -39.04
CA ASN A 426 -21.89 10.05 -39.15
C ASN A 426 -21.99 8.81 -38.25
N ALA A 427 -22.43 9.00 -37.01
CA ALA A 427 -22.65 7.93 -36.04
C ALA A 427 -23.63 6.84 -36.51
N ALA A 428 -24.64 7.18 -37.31
CA ALA A 428 -25.61 6.20 -37.81
C ALA A 428 -24.99 5.18 -38.79
N ALA A 429 -23.87 5.53 -39.43
CA ALA A 429 -23.15 4.67 -40.36
C ALA A 429 -22.06 3.80 -39.68
N VAL A 430 -21.92 3.89 -38.36
CA VAL A 430 -20.93 3.11 -37.60
C VAL A 430 -21.41 1.68 -37.42
N ASP A 431 -20.56 0.73 -37.74
CA ASP A 431 -20.74 -0.67 -37.36
C ASP A 431 -20.42 -0.85 -35.87
N VAL A 432 -21.41 -0.58 -35.03
CA VAL A 432 -21.27 -0.66 -33.57
C VAL A 432 -20.86 -2.06 -33.12
N GLU A 433 -21.43 -3.11 -33.71
CA GLU A 433 -21.10 -4.49 -33.30
C GLU A 433 -19.64 -4.80 -33.59
N GLY A 434 -19.14 -4.43 -34.78
CA GLY A 434 -17.73 -4.59 -35.14
C GLY A 434 -16.79 -3.83 -34.20
N VAL A 435 -17.14 -2.60 -33.81
CA VAL A 435 -16.34 -1.78 -32.88
C VAL A 435 -16.30 -2.39 -31.49
N LEU A 436 -17.44 -2.81 -30.94
CA LEU A 436 -17.48 -3.43 -29.62
C LEU A 436 -16.76 -4.79 -29.58
N ARG A 437 -16.70 -5.50 -30.71
CA ARG A 437 -15.90 -6.73 -30.84
C ARG A 437 -14.40 -6.43 -30.89
N SER A 438 -13.99 -5.39 -31.61
CA SER A 438 -12.59 -4.93 -31.63
C SER A 438 -12.10 -4.57 -30.22
N TYR A 439 -12.89 -3.79 -29.47
CA TYR A 439 -12.60 -3.46 -28.07
C TYR A 439 -12.42 -4.72 -27.20
N GLN A 440 -13.34 -5.69 -27.32
CA GLN A 440 -13.24 -6.94 -26.58
C GLN A 440 -11.93 -7.66 -26.92
N ASP A 441 -11.64 -7.84 -28.21
CA ASP A 441 -10.52 -8.65 -28.67
C ASP A 441 -9.17 -8.02 -28.30
N SER A 442 -9.08 -6.68 -28.28
CA SER A 442 -7.87 -5.97 -27.85
C SER A 442 -7.61 -6.09 -26.34
N ARG A 443 -8.68 -6.17 -25.52
CA ARG A 443 -8.58 -6.20 -24.06
C ARG A 443 -8.47 -7.60 -23.46
N ILE A 444 -9.10 -8.62 -24.06
CA ILE A 444 -9.19 -9.97 -23.47
C ILE A 444 -7.82 -10.53 -23.09
N LEU A 445 -6.81 -10.43 -23.96
CA LEU A 445 -5.50 -11.06 -23.72
C LEU A 445 -4.81 -10.44 -22.50
N ARG A 446 -4.73 -9.10 -22.47
CA ARG A 446 -4.07 -8.36 -21.39
C ARG A 446 -4.80 -8.59 -20.05
N VAL A 447 -6.12 -8.48 -20.05
CA VAL A 447 -6.92 -8.64 -18.84
C VAL A 447 -6.91 -10.08 -18.33
N SER A 448 -6.97 -11.08 -19.21
CA SER A 448 -6.91 -12.50 -18.82
C SER A 448 -5.54 -12.86 -18.22
N ALA A 449 -4.45 -12.32 -18.76
CA ALA A 449 -3.12 -12.50 -18.19
C ALA A 449 -3.00 -11.88 -16.79
N ILE A 450 -3.50 -10.65 -16.60
CA ILE A 450 -3.53 -9.99 -15.29
C ILE A 450 -4.40 -10.75 -14.29
N HIS A 451 -5.58 -11.21 -14.71
CA HIS A 451 -6.49 -12.02 -13.91
C HIS A 451 -5.80 -13.30 -13.42
N GLY A 452 -5.16 -14.05 -14.34
CA GLY A 452 -4.41 -15.26 -14.00
C GLY A 452 -3.24 -15.00 -13.05
N MET A 453 -2.50 -13.89 -13.23
CA MET A 453 -1.42 -13.50 -12.33
C MET A 453 -1.93 -13.08 -10.95
N ALA A 454 -3.08 -12.38 -10.87
CA ALA A 454 -3.70 -12.03 -9.60
C ALA A 454 -4.12 -13.29 -8.82
N GLY A 455 -4.72 -14.27 -9.51
CA GLY A 455 -5.05 -15.57 -8.93
C GLY A 455 -3.83 -16.34 -8.42
N MET A 456 -2.75 -16.37 -9.21
CA MET A 456 -1.49 -16.98 -8.81
C MET A 456 -0.87 -16.26 -7.60
N ALA A 457 -0.90 -14.92 -7.57
CA ALA A 457 -0.40 -14.13 -6.45
C ALA A 457 -1.19 -14.42 -5.16
N ALA A 458 -2.51 -14.54 -5.23
CA ALA A 458 -3.35 -14.92 -4.10
C ALA A 458 -3.01 -16.33 -3.58
N PHE A 459 -2.84 -17.28 -4.49
CA PHE A 459 -2.46 -18.64 -4.15
C PHE A 459 -1.07 -18.70 -3.49
N MET A 460 -0.07 -18.03 -4.05
CA MET A 460 1.29 -17.98 -3.47
C MET A 460 1.31 -17.29 -2.11
N ALA A 461 0.58 -16.18 -1.95
CA ALA A 461 0.57 -15.44 -0.69
C ALA A 461 -0.04 -16.27 0.46
N SER A 462 -1.01 -17.11 0.15
CA SER A 462 -1.74 -17.92 1.12
C SER A 462 -1.18 -19.32 1.35
N THR A 463 -0.31 -19.81 0.47
CA THR A 463 0.40 -21.09 0.66
C THR A 463 1.80 -20.89 1.22
N TYR A 464 2.16 -19.63 1.51
CA TYR A 464 3.42 -19.26 2.13
C TYR A 464 3.55 -19.89 3.52
N LYS A 465 4.65 -20.61 3.75
CA LYS A 465 5.02 -21.16 5.06
C LYS A 465 6.36 -20.56 5.47
N CYS A 466 6.42 -20.04 6.70
CA CYS A 466 7.64 -19.46 7.22
C CYS A 466 8.64 -20.57 7.57
N TYR A 467 8.17 -21.58 8.28
CA TYR A 467 9.00 -22.66 8.82
C TYR A 467 8.58 -24.05 8.31
N LEU A 468 9.55 -24.97 8.30
CA LEU A 468 9.33 -26.39 8.05
C LEU A 468 8.49 -26.99 9.18
N GLY A 469 7.61 -27.92 8.83
CA GLY A 469 6.80 -28.64 9.81
C GLY A 469 5.51 -27.95 10.23
N GLU A 470 5.21 -26.74 9.71
CA GLU A 470 3.90 -26.10 9.88
C GLU A 470 2.78 -27.05 9.43
N GLY A 471 2.00 -27.54 10.41
CA GLY A 471 0.92 -28.50 10.23
C GLY A 471 1.32 -29.98 10.37
N TRP A 472 2.53 -30.28 10.85
CA TRP A 472 3.00 -31.65 11.13
C TRP A 472 3.07 -31.93 12.62
N SER A 473 4.01 -31.30 13.34
CA SER A 473 4.15 -31.46 14.80
C SER A 473 4.79 -30.24 15.45
N LYS A 474 4.34 -29.90 16.66
CA LYS A 474 4.85 -28.76 17.44
C LYS A 474 6.35 -28.82 17.71
N TRP A 475 6.93 -30.02 17.78
CA TRP A 475 8.37 -30.19 17.99
C TRP A 475 9.20 -29.71 16.79
N VAL A 476 8.80 -30.08 15.56
CA VAL A 476 9.49 -29.62 14.33
C VAL A 476 9.28 -28.12 14.14
N GLU A 477 8.07 -27.61 14.40
CA GLU A 477 7.77 -26.17 14.35
C GLU A 477 8.66 -25.37 15.32
N GLY A 478 8.95 -25.93 16.51
CA GLY A 478 9.86 -25.33 17.49
C GLY A 478 11.31 -25.16 17.01
N LEU A 479 11.74 -25.91 15.99
CA LEU A 479 13.10 -25.79 15.43
C LEU A 479 13.27 -24.55 14.53
N ARG A 480 12.16 -23.92 14.10
CA ARG A 480 12.16 -22.71 13.25
C ARG A 480 13.10 -22.79 12.02
N ILE A 481 13.15 -23.97 11.39
CA ILE A 481 13.94 -24.17 10.16
C ILE A 481 13.19 -23.51 8.99
N PRO A 482 13.80 -22.61 8.20
CA PRO A 482 13.12 -21.98 7.08
C PRO A 482 12.58 -23.00 6.06
N HIS A 483 11.33 -22.80 5.60
CA HIS A 483 10.72 -23.71 4.63
C HIS A 483 11.50 -23.68 3.28
N PRO A 484 11.83 -24.82 2.65
CA PRO A 484 12.61 -24.83 1.40
C PRO A 484 11.92 -24.10 0.25
N GLY A 485 10.58 -24.16 0.21
CA GLY A 485 9.77 -23.41 -0.74
C GLY A 485 9.91 -21.88 -0.59
N ARG A 486 10.19 -21.36 0.61
CA ARG A 486 10.48 -19.92 0.83
C ARG A 486 11.78 -19.53 0.13
N VAL A 487 12.83 -20.34 0.23
CA VAL A 487 14.13 -20.03 -0.38
C VAL A 487 14.06 -20.06 -1.91
N VAL A 488 13.49 -21.15 -2.46
CA VAL A 488 13.34 -21.31 -3.92
C VAL A 488 12.37 -20.26 -4.48
N GLY A 489 11.23 -20.06 -3.82
CA GLY A 489 10.24 -19.05 -4.20
C GLY A 489 10.84 -17.64 -4.22
N ARG A 490 11.68 -17.30 -3.22
CA ARG A 490 12.35 -15.99 -3.17
C ARG A 490 13.26 -15.78 -4.37
N LEU A 491 14.06 -16.79 -4.73
CA LEU A 491 14.93 -16.72 -5.90
C LEU A 491 14.14 -16.50 -7.20
N VAL A 492 13.05 -17.27 -7.39
CA VAL A 492 12.17 -17.11 -8.56
C VAL A 492 11.57 -15.71 -8.60
N MET A 493 11.08 -15.19 -7.46
CA MET A 493 10.53 -13.84 -7.37
C MET A 493 11.58 -12.78 -7.73
N LEU A 494 12.80 -12.86 -7.18
CA LEU A 494 13.87 -11.92 -7.50
C LEU A 494 14.23 -11.90 -8.99
N LEU A 495 14.16 -13.05 -9.67
CA LEU A 495 14.46 -13.16 -11.10
C LEU A 495 13.31 -12.67 -12.00
N THR A 496 12.06 -12.82 -11.57
CA THR A 496 10.88 -12.62 -12.44
C THR A 496 10.12 -11.32 -12.16
N MET A 497 10.13 -10.84 -10.91
CA MET A 497 9.33 -9.68 -10.50
C MET A 497 9.66 -8.39 -11.26
N PRO A 498 10.93 -8.05 -11.58
CA PRO A 498 11.20 -6.85 -12.37
C PRO A 498 10.45 -6.82 -13.71
N SER A 499 10.47 -7.93 -14.46
CA SER A 499 9.77 -8.03 -15.74
C SER A 499 8.25 -8.05 -15.57
N VAL A 500 7.74 -8.71 -14.52
CA VAL A 500 6.30 -8.72 -14.21
C VAL A 500 5.82 -7.31 -13.88
N LEU A 501 6.51 -6.59 -12.99
CA LEU A 501 6.16 -5.23 -12.63
C LEU A 501 6.25 -4.29 -13.83
N GLU A 502 7.29 -4.44 -14.66
CA GLU A 502 7.44 -3.64 -15.87
C GLU A 502 6.26 -3.81 -16.85
N TRP A 503 5.75 -5.03 -17.00
CA TRP A 503 4.61 -5.34 -17.87
C TRP A 503 3.25 -4.99 -17.24
N VAL A 504 3.10 -5.21 -15.93
CA VAL A 504 1.87 -4.87 -15.20
C VAL A 504 1.71 -3.35 -15.11
N LEU A 505 2.73 -2.65 -14.63
CA LEU A 505 2.72 -1.19 -14.41
C LEU A 505 2.81 -0.41 -15.73
N GLY A 506 3.59 -0.90 -16.69
CA GLY A 506 3.90 -0.18 -17.93
C GLY A 506 3.25 -0.75 -19.19
N GLY A 507 2.56 -1.89 -19.12
CA GLY A 507 2.17 -2.63 -20.33
C GLY A 507 1.04 -2.03 -21.18
N ASN A 508 0.50 -0.87 -20.82
CA ASN A 508 -0.44 -0.11 -21.66
C ASN A 508 0.19 1.14 -22.30
N THR A 509 1.49 1.39 -22.09
CA THR A 509 2.17 2.64 -22.48
C THR A 509 2.00 2.97 -23.96
N ASP A 510 2.16 1.97 -24.84
CA ASP A 510 2.13 2.15 -26.29
C ASP A 510 0.73 2.54 -26.79
N HIS A 511 -0.33 2.00 -26.17
CA HIS A 511 -1.71 2.32 -26.51
C HIS A 511 -2.10 3.75 -26.11
N VAL A 512 -1.55 4.26 -25.01
CA VAL A 512 -1.85 5.62 -24.51
C VAL A 512 -0.93 6.70 -25.09
N ALA A 513 0.26 6.33 -25.58
CA ALA A 513 1.26 7.27 -26.09
C ALA A 513 0.75 8.27 -27.15
N PRO A 514 -0.15 7.91 -28.09
CA PRO A 514 -0.67 8.87 -29.07
C PRO A 514 -1.54 9.99 -28.46
N HIS A 515 -2.11 9.77 -27.28
CA HIS A 515 -3.08 10.68 -26.65
C HIS A 515 -2.55 11.32 -25.35
N ARG A 516 -1.26 11.12 -25.03
CA ARG A 516 -0.62 11.77 -23.88
C ARG A 516 0.80 12.23 -24.23
N THR A 517 1.24 13.30 -23.59
CA THR A 517 2.66 13.66 -23.59
C THR A 517 3.39 12.77 -22.58
N SER A 518 4.48 12.13 -22.99
CA SER A 518 5.35 11.41 -22.05
C SER A 518 6.15 12.41 -21.23
N TYR A 519 6.05 12.35 -19.90
CA TYR A 519 6.80 13.22 -19.00
C TYR A 519 7.03 12.56 -17.64
N CYS A 520 8.01 13.05 -16.89
CA CYS A 520 8.22 12.68 -15.49
C CYS A 520 8.09 13.93 -14.63
N SER A 521 7.25 13.87 -13.59
CA SER A 521 7.14 14.97 -12.63
C SER A 521 8.34 14.95 -11.68
N LEU A 522 9.07 16.05 -11.57
CA LEU A 522 10.12 16.19 -10.55
C LEU A 522 9.56 16.09 -9.12
N GLY A 523 8.28 16.44 -8.94
CA GLY A 523 7.57 16.32 -7.66
C GLY A 523 7.23 14.87 -7.27
N ASP A 524 7.44 13.91 -8.17
CA ASP A 524 7.24 12.48 -7.91
C ASP A 524 8.50 11.78 -7.44
N LYS A 525 9.66 12.46 -7.44
CA LYS A 525 10.90 11.91 -6.89
C LYS A 525 10.69 11.52 -5.42
N PRO A 526 11.44 10.52 -4.91
CA PRO A 526 11.42 10.17 -3.50
C PRO A 526 11.59 11.43 -2.64
N LYS A 527 10.59 11.71 -1.81
CA LYS A 527 10.53 12.99 -1.07
C LYS A 527 11.32 12.97 0.22
N ALA A 528 11.34 11.82 0.90
CA ALA A 528 11.93 11.71 2.23
C ALA A 528 13.39 11.22 2.21
N PHE A 529 13.90 10.80 1.06
CA PHE A 529 15.31 10.41 0.89
C PHE A 529 15.81 10.71 -0.53
N PRO A 530 17.11 10.94 -0.74
CA PRO A 530 17.65 11.15 -2.08
C PRO A 530 17.55 9.86 -2.92
N GLU A 531 17.09 10.00 -4.17
CA GLU A 531 16.91 8.91 -5.14
C GLU A 531 18.12 7.97 -5.26
N SER A 532 19.35 8.49 -5.10
CA SER A 532 20.59 7.71 -5.12
C SER A 532 20.69 6.63 -4.04
N ARG A 533 19.89 6.71 -2.97
CA ARG A 533 19.81 5.69 -1.89
C ARG A 533 18.81 4.58 -2.18
N PHE A 534 18.01 4.68 -3.23
CA PHE A 534 17.03 3.65 -3.58
C PHE A 534 17.69 2.25 -3.74
N PRO A 535 18.84 2.09 -4.45
CA PRO A 535 19.52 0.80 -4.54
C PRO A 535 20.04 0.28 -3.19
N GLU A 536 20.45 1.18 -2.30
CA GLU A 536 20.88 0.83 -0.94
C GLU A 536 19.71 0.21 -0.16
N PHE A 537 18.55 0.86 -0.15
CA PHE A 537 17.36 0.38 0.55
C PHE A 537 16.77 -0.89 -0.06
N MET A 538 16.88 -1.07 -1.39
CA MET A 538 16.47 -2.31 -2.05
C MET A 538 17.29 -3.53 -1.60
N ASN A 539 18.57 -3.34 -1.24
CA ASN A 539 19.49 -4.44 -0.97
C ASN A 539 19.90 -4.59 0.50
N ASN A 540 19.63 -3.59 1.35
CA ASN A 540 20.06 -3.59 2.75
C ASN A 540 18.91 -3.22 3.70
N ASP A 541 18.31 -4.22 4.33
CA ASP A 541 17.20 -4.01 5.27
C ASP A 541 17.62 -3.16 6.48
N ALA A 542 18.87 -3.33 6.92
CA ALA A 542 19.39 -2.60 8.07
C ALA A 542 19.59 -1.11 7.77
N SER A 543 19.81 -0.72 6.50
CA SER A 543 19.87 0.70 6.15
C SER A 543 18.50 1.37 6.18
N ILE A 544 17.41 0.66 5.85
CA ILE A 544 16.04 1.16 6.02
C ILE A 544 15.81 1.47 7.50
N ILE A 545 16.07 0.49 8.37
CA ILE A 545 15.89 0.62 9.82
C ILE A 545 16.68 1.82 10.37
N ARG A 546 17.97 1.95 10.02
CA ARG A 546 18.83 3.04 10.52
C ARG A 546 18.49 4.42 9.93
N SER A 547 17.86 4.46 8.76
CA SER A 547 17.51 5.72 8.09
C SER A 547 16.06 6.13 8.36
N SER A 548 15.28 5.27 9.03
CA SER A 548 13.90 5.56 9.40
C SER A 548 13.87 6.72 10.38
N HIS A 549 12.95 7.66 10.15
CA HIS A 549 12.75 8.80 11.03
C HIS A 549 11.91 8.40 12.26
N ALA A 550 12.51 7.55 13.09
CA ALA A 550 11.83 6.90 14.20
C ALA A 550 12.72 6.78 15.43
N ASP A 551 12.08 6.92 16.58
CA ASP A 551 12.67 6.67 17.87
C ASP A 551 12.58 5.18 18.20
N TRP A 552 13.56 4.66 18.94
CA TRP A 552 13.54 3.29 19.43
C TRP A 552 13.09 3.26 20.89
N LEU A 553 12.27 2.27 21.20
CA LEU A 553 11.63 2.10 22.49
C LEU A 553 11.90 0.71 23.00
N LEU A 554 12.22 0.58 24.28
CA LEU A 554 12.19 -0.71 24.98
C LEU A 554 10.91 -0.74 25.82
N VAL A 555 9.90 -1.49 25.39
CA VAL A 555 8.55 -1.47 26.00
C VAL A 555 8.30 -2.77 26.75
N ALA A 556 7.86 -2.69 28.00
CA ALA A 556 7.42 -3.87 28.74
C ALA A 556 6.15 -4.44 28.11
N GLU A 557 6.21 -5.67 27.62
CA GLU A 557 5.04 -6.45 27.26
C GLU A 557 4.73 -7.40 28.42
N ARG A 558 3.62 -7.16 29.12
CA ARG A 558 3.10 -8.16 30.05
C ARG A 558 2.49 -9.27 29.23
N ASP A 559 3.17 -10.41 29.23
CA ASP A 559 2.76 -11.58 28.46
C ASP A 559 1.30 -11.95 28.82
N ALA A 560 0.45 -12.05 27.80
CA ALA A 560 -0.97 -12.32 27.95
C ALA A 560 -1.21 -13.67 28.67
N ALA A 561 -0.25 -14.60 28.58
CA ALA A 561 -0.26 -15.86 29.30
C ALA A 561 -0.10 -15.66 30.83
N THR A 562 0.72 -14.72 31.28
CA THR A 562 0.89 -14.38 32.71
C THR A 562 -0.26 -13.52 33.22
N ALA A 563 -0.82 -12.64 32.39
CA ALA A 563 -2.05 -11.91 32.71
C ALA A 563 -3.26 -12.85 32.85
N ALA A 564 -3.36 -13.86 31.98
CA ALA A 564 -4.35 -14.93 32.10
C ALA A 564 -4.13 -15.74 33.38
N ALA A 565 -2.90 -16.16 33.68
CA ALA A 565 -2.57 -16.91 34.91
C ALA A 565 -2.83 -16.12 36.20
N ALA A 566 -2.62 -14.80 36.21
CA ALA A 566 -2.98 -13.92 37.32
C ALA A 566 -4.51 -13.79 37.50
N ASN A 567 -5.26 -13.80 36.40
CA ASN A 567 -6.73 -13.74 36.41
C ASN A 567 -7.43 -15.09 36.65
N VAL A 568 -6.74 -16.24 36.55
CA VAL A 568 -7.34 -17.55 36.92
C VAL A 568 -7.74 -17.59 38.40
N ASN A 569 -7.09 -16.80 39.26
CA ASN A 569 -7.48 -16.70 40.68
C ASN A 569 -8.66 -15.74 40.93
N ALA A 570 -9.18 -15.06 39.90
CA ALA A 570 -10.19 -14.02 40.04
C ALA A 570 -11.26 -14.04 38.94
N ALA A 571 -11.73 -15.22 38.49
CA ALA A 571 -13.11 -15.41 38.03
C ALA A 571 -13.29 -16.83 37.49
N THR A 572 -14.16 -17.59 38.15
CA THR A 572 -14.83 -18.75 37.54
C THR A 572 -15.67 -18.28 36.35
N GLY A 573 -15.17 -18.49 35.13
CA GLY A 573 -15.95 -18.52 33.89
C GLY A 573 -16.07 -17.19 33.12
N SER A 574 -15.06 -16.84 32.33
CA SER A 574 -15.22 -16.30 30.96
C SER A 574 -13.88 -16.34 30.22
N SER A 575 -13.94 -16.57 28.90
CA SER A 575 -12.85 -17.08 28.05
C SER A 575 -11.74 -16.07 27.73
N ALA A 576 -10.66 -16.54 27.11
CA ALA A 576 -9.54 -15.77 26.57
C ALA A 576 -9.93 -14.52 25.73
N ALA A 577 -11.17 -14.45 25.25
CA ALA A 577 -11.73 -13.25 24.60
C ALA A 577 -11.84 -12.04 25.54
N ALA A 578 -12.10 -12.24 26.84
CA ALA A 578 -12.16 -11.17 27.84
C ALA A 578 -10.77 -10.59 28.17
N ALA A 579 -9.74 -11.44 28.18
CA ALA A 579 -8.35 -11.02 28.37
C ALA A 579 -7.83 -10.23 27.14
N ALA A 580 -8.18 -10.68 25.94
CA ALA A 580 -7.91 -9.91 24.72
C ALA A 580 -8.64 -8.57 24.75
N ALA A 581 -9.93 -8.53 25.10
CA ALA A 581 -10.73 -7.30 25.21
C ALA A 581 -10.19 -6.31 26.27
N ALA A 582 -9.60 -6.80 27.37
CA ALA A 582 -8.96 -5.95 28.38
C ALA A 582 -7.70 -5.23 27.83
N ASP A 583 -7.01 -5.82 26.85
CA ASP A 583 -5.87 -5.20 26.15
C ASP A 583 -6.32 -4.26 25.00
N VAL A 584 -7.58 -4.36 24.54
CA VAL A 584 -8.15 -3.51 23.47
C VAL A 584 -8.42 -2.07 23.93
N ASN A 585 -8.69 -1.86 25.24
CA ASN A 585 -9.00 -0.55 25.85
C ASN A 585 -7.94 -0.06 26.84
N SER A 586 -6.80 -0.76 26.93
CA SER A 586 -5.74 -0.40 27.86
C SER A 586 -4.97 0.81 27.31
N SER A 587 -5.25 1.99 27.86
CA SER A 587 -4.26 3.06 28.02
C SER A 587 -3.10 2.47 28.83
N CYS A 588 -2.20 1.76 28.17
CA CYS A 588 -1.25 0.90 28.85
C CYS A 588 -0.35 1.75 29.73
N GLN A 589 -0.37 1.48 31.04
CA GLN A 589 0.68 1.87 31.99
C GLN A 589 1.96 1.07 31.69
N CYS A 590 2.42 1.13 30.44
CA CYS A 590 3.54 0.39 29.92
C CYS A 590 4.83 1.06 30.42
N LYS A 591 5.61 0.36 31.26
CA LYS A 591 6.97 0.79 31.62
C LYS A 591 7.88 0.65 30.40
N GLY A 592 8.75 1.62 30.13
CA GLY A 592 9.67 1.52 29.01
C GLY A 592 10.78 2.55 28.98
N ILE A 593 11.78 2.33 28.12
CA ILE A 593 12.89 3.26 27.87
C ILE A 593 12.69 3.91 26.52
N TYR A 594 12.66 5.23 26.52
CA TYR A 594 12.82 6.03 25.31
C TYR A 594 14.32 6.13 24.97
N MET A 595 14.71 5.60 23.81
CA MET A 595 16.10 5.57 23.35
C MET A 595 16.23 6.42 22.09
N ALA A 596 16.13 7.75 22.21
CA ALA A 596 16.47 8.62 21.07
C ALA A 596 17.99 8.77 20.95
N ASP A 597 18.65 9.31 21.99
CA ASP A 597 20.09 9.64 21.96
C ASP A 597 20.79 9.48 23.31
N SER A 598 20.11 8.98 24.35
CA SER A 598 20.62 8.87 25.72
C SER A 598 20.88 7.43 26.15
N ALA A 599 21.88 7.22 27.02
CA ALA A 599 22.08 5.94 27.70
C ALA A 599 21.18 5.84 28.94
N ALA A 600 20.60 4.66 29.14
CA ALA A 600 19.76 4.33 30.28
C ALA A 600 20.28 3.07 30.99
N LEU A 601 20.03 3.01 32.31
CA LEU A 601 20.30 1.81 33.10
C LEU A 601 19.01 1.02 33.31
N VAL A 602 19.13 -0.30 33.37
CA VAL A 602 18.05 -1.23 33.71
C VAL A 602 18.39 -1.88 35.03
N GLY A 603 17.45 -1.93 35.96
CA GLY A 603 17.68 -2.55 37.27
C GLY A 603 16.47 -2.43 38.19
N ARG A 604 16.69 -2.53 39.49
CA ARG A 604 15.66 -2.26 40.50
C ARG A 604 15.67 -0.81 40.95
N CYS A 605 14.47 -0.30 41.25
CA CYS A 605 14.33 1.04 41.81
C CYS A 605 14.70 1.08 43.29
N GLY A 606 15.72 1.88 43.62
CA GLY A 606 16.14 2.23 44.97
C GLY A 606 16.71 3.64 44.97
N ALA A 607 15.86 4.65 44.73
CA ALA A 607 16.19 6.08 44.75
C ALA A 607 17.53 6.50 44.08
N THR A 608 17.57 6.59 42.75
CA THR A 608 18.63 7.35 42.06
C THR A 608 18.05 8.26 40.97
N SER A 609 18.67 9.42 40.79
CA SER A 609 18.21 10.56 39.98
C SER A 609 18.48 10.43 38.46
N ARG A 610 18.54 9.21 37.91
CA ARG A 610 18.82 8.96 36.49
C ARG A 610 17.64 8.28 35.78
N PRO A 611 17.44 8.52 34.47
CA PRO A 611 16.45 7.79 33.69
C PRO A 611 16.84 6.31 33.60
N ALA A 612 16.05 5.47 34.26
CA ALA A 612 16.29 4.03 34.35
C ALA A 612 14.98 3.24 34.24
N LEU A 613 15.04 2.09 33.59
CA LEU A 613 13.93 1.13 33.55
C LEU A 613 13.97 0.25 34.80
N ALA A 614 12.87 0.27 35.55
CA ALA A 614 12.70 -0.59 36.72
C ALA A 614 12.05 -1.92 36.31
N VAL A 615 12.68 -3.03 36.70
CA VAL A 615 12.14 -4.38 36.49
C VAL A 615 11.62 -4.95 37.81
N ASP A 616 10.39 -5.47 37.81
CA ASP A 616 9.72 -6.04 38.99
C ASP A 616 10.10 -7.53 39.20
N ASP A 617 11.39 -7.86 39.14
CA ASP A 617 11.88 -9.23 39.32
C ASP A 617 12.86 -9.33 40.50
N VAL A 618 12.56 -10.23 41.45
CA VAL A 618 13.35 -10.49 42.67
C VAL A 618 14.74 -11.08 42.41
N HIS A 619 15.10 -11.34 41.16
CA HIS A 619 16.42 -11.75 40.72
C HIS A 619 17.20 -10.67 39.95
N VAL A 620 16.63 -9.49 39.69
CA VAL A 620 17.35 -8.38 39.01
C VAL A 620 18.10 -7.51 40.03
N ALA A 621 19.32 -7.05 39.71
CA ALA A 621 20.13 -6.18 40.58
C ALA A 621 19.70 -4.69 40.51
N GLU A 622 20.15 -3.84 41.44
CA GLU A 622 19.89 -2.37 41.39
C GLU A 622 20.39 -1.72 40.10
N SER A 623 21.52 -2.19 39.56
CA SER A 623 22.00 -1.89 38.22
C SER A 623 22.38 -3.21 37.54
N HIS A 624 21.60 -3.61 36.54
CA HIS A 624 21.64 -4.95 35.96
C HIS A 624 22.12 -4.94 34.50
N ALA A 625 21.59 -4.03 33.68
CA ALA A 625 22.01 -3.87 32.29
C ALA A 625 22.08 -2.38 31.91
N GLN A 626 22.80 -2.08 30.83
CA GLN A 626 22.87 -0.74 30.25
C GLN A 626 22.41 -0.80 28.80
N VAL A 627 21.57 0.16 28.39
CA VAL A 627 21.13 0.32 27.00
C VAL A 627 21.53 1.70 26.50
N TRP A 628 22.03 1.77 25.27
CA TRP A 628 22.41 3.05 24.67
C TRP A 628 22.37 2.98 23.14
N ARG A 629 22.37 4.17 22.52
CA ARG A 629 22.62 4.37 21.10
C ARG A 629 24.07 4.78 20.89
N GLY A 630 24.76 4.17 19.94
CA GLY A 630 26.14 4.54 19.64
C GLY A 630 26.83 3.67 18.60
N LEU A 631 28.10 3.98 18.39
CA LEU A 631 28.99 3.20 17.51
C LEU A 631 29.32 1.85 18.14
N ALA A 632 29.72 0.91 17.27
CA ALA A 632 29.85 -0.51 17.56
C ALA A 632 30.37 -0.85 18.97
N GLY A 633 29.49 -1.38 19.83
CA GLY A 633 29.83 -2.08 21.06
C GLY A 633 30.45 -1.25 22.20
N LEU A 634 30.63 0.07 22.03
CA LEU A 634 31.29 0.91 23.03
C LEU A 634 30.26 1.69 23.87
N PRO A 635 30.18 1.46 25.19
CA PRO A 635 29.33 2.27 26.07
C PRO A 635 29.87 3.71 26.14
N PRO A 636 29.01 4.71 26.36
CA PRO A 636 29.46 6.09 26.54
C PRO A 636 30.39 6.17 27.76
N SER A 637 31.54 6.83 27.59
CA SER A 637 32.56 6.97 28.63
C SER A 637 31.96 7.62 29.88
N SER A 638 32.04 6.93 31.02
CA SER A 638 31.59 7.43 32.31
C SER A 638 32.56 8.48 32.87
N SER A 639 32.52 9.71 32.36
CA SER A 639 33.13 10.88 33.03
C SER A 639 32.49 12.20 32.59
N SER A 640 31.76 12.80 33.54
CA SER A 640 31.46 14.23 33.74
C SER A 640 30.82 15.06 32.62
N ALA A 641 29.66 15.62 32.95
CA ALA A 641 29.22 16.92 32.48
C ALA A 641 30.31 17.99 32.75
N SER A 642 30.71 18.76 31.73
CA SER A 642 30.92 20.22 31.81
C SER A 642 31.29 20.80 30.43
N THR A 643 30.53 21.82 30.02
CA THR A 643 30.91 22.97 29.19
C THR A 643 31.85 22.79 27.99
N ALA A 644 31.32 23.01 26.78
CA ALA A 644 31.94 23.93 25.81
C ALA A 644 30.94 24.32 24.70
N ALA A 645 30.26 25.45 24.90
CA ALA A 645 29.91 26.33 23.81
C ALA A 645 31.08 27.30 23.62
N ALA A 646 31.74 27.26 22.45
CA ALA A 646 32.61 28.27 21.83
C ALA A 646 33.39 27.56 20.71
N SER A 647 33.67 28.08 19.53
CA SER A 647 33.36 29.33 18.86
C SER A 647 33.96 29.19 17.45
N ALA A 648 33.36 29.84 16.46
CA ALA A 648 33.89 29.95 15.10
C ALA A 648 35.25 30.68 15.03
N SER A 649 35.93 30.49 13.88
CA SER A 649 37.12 31.20 13.34
C SER A 649 38.50 30.68 13.83
N ALA A 650 39.53 30.44 13.00
CA ALA A 650 39.77 30.72 11.59
C ALA A 650 40.91 29.82 11.01
N ALA A 651 40.81 29.53 9.70
CA ALA A 651 41.84 29.47 8.62
C ALA A 651 43.19 28.73 8.84
N SER A 652 43.86 28.10 7.87
CA SER A 652 43.64 27.68 6.47
C SER A 652 44.99 27.09 6.00
N SER A 653 45.02 25.90 5.40
CA SER A 653 46.00 25.55 4.34
C SER A 653 45.65 24.22 3.69
N ALA A 654 45.39 24.28 2.39
CA ALA A 654 44.97 23.19 1.54
C ALA A 654 46.10 22.16 1.27
N ALA A 655 45.73 20.87 1.19
CA ALA A 655 46.23 19.94 0.18
C ALA A 655 45.46 18.59 0.24
N SER A 656 44.71 18.31 -0.84
CA SER A 656 44.48 17.00 -1.48
C SER A 656 44.16 15.74 -0.66
N GLY A 657 43.01 15.14 -0.98
CA GLY A 657 42.89 13.67 -1.08
C GLY A 657 41.95 13.01 -0.07
N THR A 658 40.93 12.34 -0.62
CA THR A 658 40.02 11.38 0.03
C THR A 658 38.99 11.94 1.02
N ALA A 659 37.81 12.29 0.48
CA ALA A 659 36.58 12.28 1.24
C ALA A 659 36.23 10.83 1.60
N SER A 660 36.56 10.41 2.82
CA SER A 660 36.11 9.16 3.42
C SER A 660 34.72 9.37 4.03
N THR A 661 33.68 9.39 3.19
CA THR A 661 32.30 9.10 3.62
C THR A 661 32.16 7.59 3.82
N LEU A 662 32.73 7.05 4.91
CA LEU A 662 32.28 5.80 5.51
C LEU A 662 31.43 6.18 6.73
N GLY A 663 30.11 6.13 6.57
CA GLY A 663 29.17 6.28 7.66
C GLY A 663 29.40 5.18 8.69
N SER A 664 29.95 5.56 9.84
CA SER A 664 29.99 4.70 11.02
C SER A 664 28.54 4.51 11.47
N SER A 665 27.95 3.35 11.18
CA SER A 665 26.54 3.12 11.41
C SER A 665 26.26 3.04 12.91
N GLU A 666 25.65 4.09 13.46
CA GLU A 666 25.10 4.06 14.82
C GLU A 666 24.05 2.95 14.94
N GLY A 667 24.05 2.26 16.08
CA GLY A 667 23.10 1.20 16.42
C GLY A 667 22.72 1.24 17.90
N TYR A 668 21.73 0.45 18.27
CA TYR A 668 21.29 0.29 19.65
C TYR A 668 21.96 -0.93 20.28
N TRP A 669 22.45 -0.76 21.49
CA TRP A 669 23.27 -1.75 22.16
C TRP A 669 22.77 -1.99 23.56
N LEU A 670 22.81 -3.26 23.97
CA LEU A 670 22.52 -3.72 25.31
C LEU A 670 23.77 -4.39 25.86
N ARG A 671 24.13 -4.06 27.10
CA ARG A 671 25.22 -4.70 27.84
C ARG A 671 24.72 -5.23 29.17
N ASP A 672 25.02 -6.50 29.45
CA ASP A 672 24.87 -7.06 30.80
C ASP A 672 25.99 -6.49 31.69
N LEU A 673 25.64 -5.94 32.86
CA LEU A 673 26.62 -5.32 33.76
C LEU A 673 27.39 -6.33 34.63
N GLY A 674 27.23 -7.63 34.40
CA GLY A 674 27.96 -8.69 35.09
C GLY A 674 27.42 -8.98 36.48
N SER A 675 26.11 -8.81 36.69
CA SER A 675 25.46 -9.06 37.99
C SER A 675 25.40 -10.55 38.38
N GLY A 676 25.79 -11.46 37.48
CA GLY A 676 25.65 -12.91 37.64
C GLY A 676 24.22 -13.43 37.55
N ARG A 677 23.24 -12.52 37.40
CA ARG A 677 21.82 -12.84 37.33
C ARG A 677 21.39 -13.21 35.92
N GLY A 678 22.05 -12.65 34.90
CA GLY A 678 21.83 -12.96 33.49
C GLY A 678 20.89 -11.99 32.79
N THR A 679 21.12 -11.82 31.50
CA THR A 679 20.30 -11.04 30.56
C THR A 679 20.06 -11.91 29.33
N TRP A 680 18.84 -11.94 28.80
CA TRP A 680 18.49 -12.74 27.64
C TRP A 680 18.00 -11.86 26.51
N VAL A 681 18.41 -12.17 25.29
CA VAL A 681 17.86 -11.58 24.07
C VAL A 681 17.37 -12.72 23.18
N ASN A 682 16.10 -12.68 22.80
CA ASN A 682 15.41 -13.71 22.02
C ASN A 682 15.62 -15.12 22.61
N GLY A 683 15.51 -15.24 23.94
CA GLY A 683 15.70 -16.49 24.70
C GLY A 683 17.15 -16.96 24.85
N LYS A 684 18.14 -16.25 24.30
CA LYS A 684 19.56 -16.58 24.44
C LYS A 684 20.20 -15.75 25.54
N ARG A 685 20.81 -16.40 26.53
CA ARG A 685 21.54 -15.73 27.61
C ARG A 685 22.79 -15.04 27.05
N LEU A 686 22.94 -13.75 27.34
CA LEU A 686 24.18 -13.00 27.13
C LEU A 686 25.23 -13.44 28.15
N PRO A 687 26.50 -13.64 27.75
CA PRO A 687 27.59 -13.75 28.69
C PRO A 687 27.70 -12.50 29.57
N ASP A 688 28.07 -12.69 30.83
CA ASP A 688 28.22 -11.59 31.78
C ASP A 688 29.23 -10.56 31.27
N GLY A 689 28.86 -9.26 31.28
CA GLY A 689 29.69 -8.18 30.76
C GLY A 689 29.65 -7.99 29.24
N ALA A 690 29.04 -8.92 28.49
CA ALA A 690 28.98 -8.87 27.04
C ALA A 690 27.96 -7.84 26.52
N THR A 691 28.22 -7.39 25.31
CA THR A 691 27.41 -6.41 24.59
C THR A 691 26.78 -7.08 23.37
N VAL A 692 25.50 -6.78 23.11
CA VAL A 692 24.77 -7.23 21.92
C VAL A 692 24.09 -6.03 21.25
N GLN A 693 23.99 -6.07 19.93
CA GLN A 693 23.19 -5.11 19.18
C GLN A 693 21.72 -5.51 19.25
N LEU A 694 20.84 -4.53 19.49
CA LEU A 694 19.39 -4.70 19.47
C LEU A 694 18.82 -4.36 18.09
N TRP A 695 17.79 -5.10 17.69
CA TRP A 695 17.00 -4.90 16.49
C TRP A 695 15.50 -4.78 16.82
N PRO A 696 14.69 -4.12 15.98
CA PRO A 696 13.26 -4.03 16.20
C PRO A 696 12.64 -5.43 16.21
N GLY A 697 11.75 -5.68 17.17
CA GLY A 697 11.15 -6.99 17.42
C GLY A 697 11.93 -7.87 18.40
N ASP A 698 13.17 -7.53 18.77
CA ASP A 698 13.93 -8.29 19.78
C ASP A 698 13.19 -8.29 21.13
N ALA A 699 13.09 -9.48 21.73
CA ALA A 699 12.60 -9.68 23.08
C ALA A 699 13.79 -9.73 24.06
N VAL A 700 13.74 -8.91 25.10
CA VAL A 700 14.77 -8.76 26.11
C VAL A 700 14.22 -9.11 27.48
N GLU A 701 14.94 -9.94 28.22
CA GLU A 701 14.57 -10.35 29.57
C GLU A 701 15.76 -10.16 30.53
N PHE A 702 15.46 -9.90 31.80
CA PHE A 702 16.46 -9.63 32.82
C PHE A 702 16.21 -10.53 34.05
N GLY A 703 17.27 -11.04 34.66
CA GLY A 703 17.16 -11.79 35.92
C GLY A 703 16.88 -13.29 35.75
N ARG A 704 15.62 -13.73 35.73
CA ARG A 704 15.28 -15.16 35.52
C ARG A 704 14.85 -15.37 34.07
N HIS A 705 15.04 -16.56 33.51
CA HIS A 705 14.41 -16.93 32.23
C HIS A 705 13.60 -18.24 32.36
N PRO A 706 12.31 -18.25 31.97
CA PRO A 706 11.51 -17.09 31.57
C PRO A 706 11.33 -16.10 32.74
N SER A 707 11.41 -14.81 32.44
CA SER A 707 11.22 -13.69 33.38
C SER A 707 9.73 -13.38 33.57
N HIS A 708 9.40 -12.59 34.60
CA HIS A 708 8.05 -12.08 34.78
C HIS A 708 7.70 -10.90 33.84
N GLU A 709 8.71 -10.18 33.34
CA GLU A 709 8.57 -9.02 32.45
C GLU A 709 9.48 -9.18 31.23
N VAL A 710 8.88 -9.29 30.05
CA VAL A 710 9.58 -9.31 28.77
C VAL A 710 9.51 -7.92 28.17
N PHE A 711 10.64 -7.41 27.69
CA PHE A 711 10.71 -6.10 27.04
C PHE A 711 10.91 -6.26 25.54
N LYS A 712 10.10 -5.59 24.73
CA LYS A 712 10.22 -5.61 23.27
C LYS A 712 10.84 -4.34 22.76
N VAL A 713 11.78 -4.50 21.82
CA VAL A 713 12.36 -3.37 21.09
C VAL A 713 11.37 -2.94 20.00
N LYS A 714 10.77 -1.77 20.13
CA LYS A 714 9.84 -1.19 19.14
C LYS A 714 10.45 0.05 18.50
N MET A 715 10.05 0.34 17.27
CA MET A 715 10.31 1.62 16.62
C MET A 715 9.02 2.40 16.50
N GLN A 716 9.07 3.71 16.73
CA GLN A 716 7.93 4.59 16.58
C GLN A 716 8.33 5.85 15.80
N HIS A 717 7.55 6.19 14.78
CA HIS A 717 7.79 7.38 13.99
C HIS A 717 7.74 8.64 14.87
N VAL A 718 8.67 9.58 14.67
CA VAL A 718 8.82 10.74 15.58
C VAL A 718 7.60 11.68 15.59
N THR A 719 6.72 11.62 14.58
CA THR A 719 5.49 12.42 14.54
C THR A 719 4.39 11.87 15.43
N LEU A 720 4.48 10.59 15.83
CA LEU A 720 3.56 9.96 16.77
C LEU A 720 3.95 10.19 18.24
N ARG A 721 4.83 11.17 18.52
CA ARG A 721 5.12 11.61 19.88
C ARG A 721 3.85 12.21 20.49
N SER A 722 2.98 11.36 21.05
CA SER A 722 1.90 11.77 21.93
C SER A 722 2.47 12.47 23.16
N ASP A 723 1.64 13.24 23.87
CA ASP A 723 2.01 13.79 25.17
C ASP A 723 2.45 12.68 26.16
N GLU A 724 1.98 11.44 25.96
CA GLU A 724 2.41 10.28 26.73
C GLU A 724 3.89 9.92 26.54
N LEU A 725 4.46 10.13 25.33
CA LEU A 725 5.89 9.92 25.03
C LEU A 725 6.75 11.13 25.39
N SER A 726 6.19 12.34 25.29
CA SER A 726 6.90 13.58 25.60
C SER A 726 6.92 13.91 27.11
N GLY A 727 5.99 13.37 27.90
CA GLY A 727 6.03 13.49 29.36
C GLY A 727 4.79 12.96 30.08
N GLN A 728 5.04 12.06 31.05
CA GLN A 728 4.19 11.58 32.16
C GLN A 728 3.61 10.16 32.09
N ALA A 729 3.45 9.50 30.92
CA ALA A 729 2.78 8.18 30.87
C ALA A 729 3.66 7.03 30.33
N TYR A 730 4.42 7.22 29.25
CA TYR A 730 5.56 6.36 28.94
C TYR A 730 6.76 6.89 29.74
N THR A 731 7.58 6.00 30.31
CA THR A 731 8.56 6.39 31.34
C THR A 731 9.76 7.17 30.78
N THR A 732 9.53 8.41 30.31
CA THR A 732 10.54 9.47 30.31
C THR A 732 10.68 9.93 31.75
N LEU A 733 11.61 9.32 32.50
CA LEU A 733 11.97 9.76 33.86
C LEU A 733 12.70 11.11 33.78
N MET A 734 11.93 12.20 33.69
CA MET A 734 12.36 13.56 34.01
C MET A 734 11.21 14.33 34.66
N VAL A 735 10.87 14.04 35.93
CA VAL A 735 10.36 15.07 36.85
C VAL A 735 10.74 14.73 38.31
N GLY A 736 11.93 15.14 38.72
CA GLY A 736 12.15 15.59 40.09
C GLY A 736 12.11 17.11 40.07
N LYS A 737 11.01 17.72 40.55
CA LYS A 737 11.01 19.16 40.82
C LYS A 737 12.08 19.40 41.90
N ILE A 738 13.14 20.12 41.56
CA ILE A 738 14.12 20.60 42.53
C ILE A 738 13.31 21.38 43.58
N ARG A 739 13.25 20.87 44.82
CA ARG A 739 12.94 21.73 45.96
C ARG A 739 14.04 22.77 46.01
N ASN A 740 13.69 24.04 45.81
CA ASN A 740 14.55 25.10 46.30
C ASN A 740 14.81 24.78 47.78
N ASN A 741 16.09 24.73 48.14
CA ASN A 741 16.49 24.72 49.53
C ASN A 741 15.91 25.97 50.18
N ASP A 742 14.92 25.79 51.04
CA ASP A 742 14.71 26.69 52.16
C ASP A 742 15.97 26.60 53.03
N TYR A 743 16.85 27.56 52.84
CA TYR A 743 17.81 27.95 53.86
C TYR A 743 16.99 28.62 54.96
N VAL A 744 16.73 27.91 56.05
CA VAL A 744 16.33 28.53 57.31
C VAL A 744 17.17 27.94 58.41
N MET A 745 17.92 28.81 59.11
CA MET A 745 17.93 29.04 60.56
C MET A 745 19.16 29.92 60.90
N PRO A 746 19.20 30.72 61.99
CA PRO A 746 18.14 31.20 62.87
C PRO A 746 18.22 32.74 63.15
N GLU A 747 17.26 33.18 63.96
CA GLU A 747 16.96 34.51 64.51
C GLU A 747 18.12 35.49 64.82
N SER A 748 17.91 36.77 64.49
CA SER A 748 18.30 37.89 65.35
C SER A 748 17.24 39.02 65.31
N ARG A 749 16.70 39.31 66.50
CA ARG A 749 15.84 40.39 67.06
C ARG A 749 15.11 41.46 66.18
N PRO A 750 13.97 41.98 66.69
CA PRO A 750 13.23 43.08 66.08
C PRO A 750 13.69 44.45 66.61
N ASP A 751 13.81 45.42 65.70
CA ASP A 751 13.58 46.86 65.89
C ASP A 751 13.01 47.30 64.53
N GLY A 752 11.80 47.84 64.35
CA GLY A 752 11.16 48.91 65.08
C GLY A 752 10.90 50.05 64.09
N GLY A 753 9.63 50.24 63.68
CA GLY A 753 9.13 51.54 63.23
C GLY A 753 8.80 51.74 61.75
N SER A 754 7.51 52.08 61.51
CA SER A 754 6.97 53.11 60.56
C SER A 754 7.31 53.01 59.06
N GLN A 755 6.43 53.26 58.08
CA GLN A 755 5.18 54.01 57.99
C GLN A 755 4.55 53.73 56.59
N GLN A 756 3.24 53.47 56.58
CA GLN A 756 2.22 53.91 55.59
C GLN A 756 2.24 53.57 54.07
N PRO A 757 1.05 53.62 53.41
CA PRO A 757 0.70 52.84 52.22
C PRO A 757 0.34 53.66 50.96
N GLY A 758 0.33 53.00 49.79
CA GLY A 758 -0.35 53.47 48.57
C GLY A 758 -0.25 52.42 47.46
N ARG A 759 -1.33 51.69 47.12
CA ARG A 759 -2.39 51.96 46.13
C ARG A 759 -1.93 52.02 44.66
N LEU A 760 -2.63 51.21 43.84
CA LEU A 760 -2.88 51.32 42.38
C LEU A 760 -1.65 51.00 41.48
N VAL A 761 -1.71 50.32 40.32
CA VAL A 761 -2.73 50.05 39.30
C VAL A 761 -2.36 48.74 38.57
N THR A 762 -3.37 48.05 38.05
CA THR A 762 -3.34 47.00 37.00
C THR A 762 -2.38 47.24 35.83
N ALA A 763 -1.69 46.19 35.39
CA ALA A 763 -1.83 45.54 34.08
C ALA A 763 -1.21 44.15 34.14
#